data_AF-A0A1S3JA21-F1
#
_entry.id   AF-A0A1S3JA21-F1
#
_cell.length_a   1.000
_cell.length_b   1.000
_cell.length_c   1.000
_cell.angle_alpha   90.00
_cell.angle_beta   90.00
_cell.angle_gamma   90.00
#
_symmetry.space_group_name_H-M   'P 1'
#
loop_
_entity.id
_entity.type
_entity.pdbx_description
1 polymer ?
#
loop_
_entity_poly.entity_id
_entity_poly.type
_entity_poly.pdbx_seq_one_letter_code
_entity_poly.pdbx_strand_id
1 'polypeptide(L)'
;MADSEVPQTRSPEPLTITVLRARNLRGLKGENLNSLVRVEFGDKALGETPKVECTAEVAAEYNFSTTITATFDDPLSLDELSHKPILFTVVEVLPKEKKQKEEKTINLGQCTADLLPLIRGELKHKYTLPVYPVQASPMENLPPEHPRPEIDVVISVENPLLTEQQLSECNLMQVTIESLYSPPDAWQLTGPQYMYLAAMPMPLTAEKEQPIVYASGTLKPGVEKEPPNKQKKWFVGGNAQGQAAYIPDSFLSEDPVEEEDGDFRAKTDRDHREVSEHDKNRVTWNTEKRCYLDASGTKSLQEKIAKTRYWPLEVMRIPLPAGGKGKKSVVMTRLTSYKLVEEEGTISYHGIVYVNMAPLLYPGVKRIRGAYKVYAYSDNEMAEKTKRRGGLAEEAAKIATGMLARNATSPFPKKGGKDADKKEPVKKGKKDKEDEASAMLKAADSTSQLDGEGPVNVEGQQYVDSKSYVTLEIVLHRALVRRRQPEELAKRVAEYIPPRPLFPKRTNGAQRAVEDFHNQIASVFSMALDEFREKFADELGDTSVTASLEDMEKRRQKLIFDLNSSGKYFAFKEQLKHAVVKIVREKYLKTTSFATDEELQAFLSELYVYLMDQMHIGLSKVLSLEDKTPVPEPLATDAQLKHFAREAEVNENFELAAKYYQERIARNKADPEAWFDYGTFCLYISDIPKAEECFKECIAINQRHFNGLILYGVVCAMEERNDAAETFFETATRIDPHSTLAWTMLGLFYDGIGNDIQAEMAFLEAQKQNVYNAKQELLASQPPVKEREEAGDHFDTSPSKETTRPESPGKTLPEIKQTPATPAAPSTSKTQAPASRKMSLGKKPVGPGSMGSRTSSKDNVNSNHPGSRPSSRHARSPVPTPLQTEEEPPRIPTPVPKSSIYMNAVEWLLEAKAAVFTERALAHELLSPSGGPSADYHITLARLHIHKKEFPGARLALNEALQIDHENPDAWAFLGHLNYLSGNLQEAKGCYERTLSFIGDPSESHSIYLRLASIYLEEGQFLEAKKTFLMACKKSASCVSWLGVGIACYRLGELSESEDALSEANILNNTDPEVWAYLSLVCLKTERQLEAEQAYKYALKLHLQDEDLLNELHQVQQEVGFGNPEL
;
A
#
# COMPACT_ATOMS: atom_id res chain seq x y z
N MET A 1 -11.59 -42.93 -30.02
CA MET A 1 -12.88 -42.23 -29.91
C MET A 1 -12.97 -41.77 -28.47
N ALA A 2 -12.91 -40.47 -28.24
CA ALA A 2 -13.40 -39.89 -27.00
C ALA A 2 -14.71 -39.23 -27.39
N ASP A 3 -15.81 -39.64 -26.79
CA ASP A 3 -17.11 -39.05 -27.09
C ASP A 3 -17.10 -37.62 -26.57
N SER A 4 -17.26 -36.65 -27.47
CA SER A 4 -17.48 -35.27 -27.09
C SER A 4 -18.85 -35.18 -26.44
N GLU A 5 -18.90 -35.10 -25.12
CA GLU A 5 -20.12 -34.80 -24.38
C GLU A 5 -20.69 -33.47 -24.89
N VAL A 6 -21.73 -33.56 -25.71
CA VAL A 6 -22.52 -32.39 -26.09
C VAL A 6 -23.11 -31.85 -24.79
N PRO A 7 -22.86 -30.58 -24.42
CA PRO A 7 -23.35 -30.05 -23.15
C PRO A 7 -24.87 -30.18 -23.12
N GLN A 8 -25.39 -30.88 -22.10
CA GLN A 8 -26.82 -31.05 -21.90
C GLN A 8 -27.42 -29.68 -21.55
N THR A 9 -28.01 -29.02 -22.55
CA THR A 9 -28.67 -27.73 -22.36
C THR A 9 -29.77 -27.86 -21.31
N ARG A 10 -29.70 -27.03 -20.27
CA ARG A 10 -30.62 -27.10 -19.14
C ARG A 10 -31.99 -26.65 -19.61
N SER A 11 -32.99 -27.51 -19.45
CA SER A 11 -34.38 -27.16 -19.79
C SER A 11 -34.80 -25.89 -19.04
N PRO A 12 -35.49 -24.94 -19.69
CA PRO A 12 -35.88 -23.68 -19.05
C PRO A 12 -36.75 -23.93 -17.80
N GLU A 13 -36.35 -23.39 -16.64
CA GLU A 13 -37.10 -23.56 -15.39
C GLU A 13 -38.06 -22.36 -15.14
N PRO A 14 -39.19 -22.58 -14.45
CA PRO A 14 -40.13 -21.52 -14.11
C PRO A 14 -39.68 -20.74 -12.86
N LEU A 15 -39.14 -19.54 -13.07
CA LEU A 15 -38.96 -18.56 -11.99
C LEU A 15 -40.34 -18.13 -11.50
N THR A 16 -40.69 -18.54 -10.27
CA THR A 16 -42.04 -18.41 -9.71
C THR A 16 -42.14 -17.16 -8.83
N ILE A 17 -43.15 -16.34 -9.09
CA ILE A 17 -43.43 -15.07 -8.40
C ILE A 17 -44.77 -15.24 -7.67
N THR A 18 -44.73 -15.28 -6.34
CA THR A 18 -45.90 -15.42 -5.48
C THR A 18 -46.20 -14.12 -4.75
N VAL A 19 -47.32 -13.49 -5.08
CA VAL A 19 -47.91 -12.39 -4.31
C VAL A 19 -48.69 -12.99 -3.15
N LEU A 20 -48.18 -12.83 -1.92
CA LEU A 20 -48.85 -13.35 -0.72
C LEU A 20 -50.02 -12.42 -0.36
N ARG A 21 -49.72 -11.18 0.02
CA ARG A 21 -50.71 -10.25 0.58
C ARG A 21 -50.30 -8.78 0.50
N ALA A 22 -51.26 -7.87 0.59
CA ALA A 22 -51.02 -6.44 0.78
C ALA A 22 -51.64 -5.92 2.09
N ARG A 23 -51.03 -4.90 2.69
CA ARG A 23 -51.34 -4.34 4.01
C ARG A 23 -51.49 -2.81 3.93
N ASN A 24 -52.31 -2.23 4.81
CA ASN A 24 -52.57 -0.80 4.94
C ASN A 24 -53.13 -0.10 3.69
N LEU A 25 -53.81 -0.83 2.78
CA LEU A 25 -54.39 -0.27 1.56
C LEU A 25 -55.55 0.70 1.86
N ARG A 26 -55.71 1.75 1.04
CA ARG A 26 -56.84 2.70 1.12
C ARG A 26 -57.34 3.11 -0.27
N GLY A 27 -58.66 3.11 -0.44
CA GLY A 27 -59.34 3.36 -1.73
C GLY A 27 -60.06 4.71 -1.78
N LEU A 28 -60.67 5.01 -2.93
CA LEU A 28 -61.29 6.31 -3.22
C LEU A 28 -62.63 6.53 -2.47
N LYS A 29 -63.24 5.49 -1.88
CA LYS A 29 -64.57 5.55 -1.25
C LYS A 29 -64.65 5.25 0.26
N GLY A 30 -63.52 4.99 0.93
CA GLY A 30 -63.48 4.70 2.37
C GLY A 30 -62.63 3.47 2.70
N GLU A 31 -62.92 2.86 3.85
CA GLU A 31 -62.11 1.76 4.41
C GLU A 31 -62.22 0.45 3.62
N ASN A 32 -63.42 0.05 3.17
CA ASN A 32 -63.60 -1.16 2.35
C ASN A 32 -63.22 -0.89 0.88
N LEU A 33 -62.31 -1.71 0.35
CA LEU A 33 -61.94 -1.67 -1.08
C LEU A 33 -61.72 -3.07 -1.66
N ASN A 34 -62.10 -3.25 -2.93
CA ASN A 34 -61.80 -4.46 -3.70
C ASN A 34 -60.45 -4.29 -4.40
N SER A 35 -59.43 -4.98 -3.89
CA SER A 35 -58.05 -4.85 -4.36
C SER A 35 -57.69 -5.91 -5.40
N LEU A 36 -56.84 -5.53 -6.33
CA LEU A 36 -56.29 -6.33 -7.41
C LEU A 36 -54.81 -5.94 -7.61
N VAL A 37 -53.91 -6.90 -7.77
CA VAL A 37 -52.51 -6.62 -8.13
C VAL A 37 -52.24 -7.12 -9.55
N ARG A 38 -51.66 -6.26 -10.39
CA ARG A 38 -51.08 -6.63 -11.68
C ARG A 38 -49.60 -6.91 -11.50
N VAL A 39 -49.09 -7.95 -12.15
CA VAL A 39 -47.67 -8.32 -12.16
C VAL A 39 -47.14 -8.18 -13.59
N GLU A 40 -46.09 -7.38 -13.77
CA GLU A 40 -45.47 -7.08 -15.07
C GLU A 40 -43.94 -7.24 -15.00
N PHE A 41 -43.30 -7.62 -16.10
CA PHE A 41 -41.84 -7.74 -16.22
C PHE A 41 -41.38 -7.09 -17.53
N GLY A 42 -40.77 -5.91 -17.42
CA GLY A 42 -40.60 -5.00 -18.56
C GLY A 42 -41.93 -4.72 -19.25
N ASP A 43 -41.97 -4.87 -20.58
CA ASP A 43 -43.18 -4.65 -21.40
C ASP A 43 -44.22 -5.80 -21.30
N LYS A 44 -43.95 -6.88 -20.54
CA LYS A 44 -44.75 -8.12 -20.52
C LYS A 44 -45.63 -8.20 -19.27
N ALA A 45 -46.94 -8.20 -19.43
CA ALA A 45 -47.86 -8.56 -18.33
C ALA A 45 -47.81 -10.07 -18.05
N LEU A 46 -47.60 -10.45 -16.79
CA LEU A 46 -47.48 -11.84 -16.32
C LEU A 46 -48.78 -12.37 -15.67
N GLY A 47 -49.67 -11.48 -15.23
CA GLY A 47 -50.98 -11.85 -14.69
C GLY A 47 -51.62 -10.77 -13.82
N GLU A 48 -52.88 -10.99 -13.46
CA GLU A 48 -53.59 -10.25 -12.41
C GLU A 48 -54.02 -11.24 -11.31
N THR A 49 -53.99 -10.81 -10.05
CA THR A 49 -54.44 -11.64 -8.91
C THR A 49 -55.95 -11.89 -8.93
N PRO A 50 -56.48 -12.78 -8.07
CA PRO A 50 -57.89 -12.68 -7.65
C PRO A 50 -58.19 -11.29 -7.08
N LYS A 51 -59.47 -10.88 -7.16
CA LYS A 51 -59.97 -9.67 -6.48
C LYS A 51 -60.27 -10.03 -5.03
N VAL A 52 -59.73 -9.26 -4.09
CA VAL A 52 -59.87 -9.50 -2.64
C VAL A 52 -60.46 -8.25 -1.99
N GLU A 53 -61.57 -8.41 -1.26
CA GLU A 53 -62.10 -7.34 -0.42
C GLU A 53 -61.25 -7.21 0.84
N CYS A 54 -60.81 -6.00 1.16
CA CYS A 54 -59.87 -5.70 2.24
C CYS A 54 -60.16 -4.32 2.85
N THR A 55 -59.50 -4.02 3.97
CA THR A 55 -59.60 -2.71 4.63
C THR A 55 -58.23 -2.15 5.02
N ALA A 56 -58.21 -0.94 5.59
CA ALA A 56 -57.00 -0.36 6.16
C ALA A 56 -56.37 -1.22 7.28
N GLU A 57 -57.19 -2.00 8.01
CA GLU A 57 -56.74 -2.91 9.08
C GLU A 57 -56.62 -4.38 8.61
N VAL A 58 -57.50 -4.81 7.70
CA VAL A 58 -57.58 -6.21 7.23
C VAL A 58 -56.81 -6.37 5.92
N ALA A 59 -55.70 -7.11 5.98
CA ALA A 59 -54.84 -7.39 4.85
C ALA A 59 -55.57 -8.10 3.69
N ALA A 60 -55.22 -7.73 2.45
CA ALA A 60 -55.66 -8.43 1.25
C ALA A 60 -54.78 -9.67 1.02
N GLU A 61 -55.24 -10.85 1.43
CA GLU A 61 -54.57 -12.14 1.19
C GLU A 61 -54.88 -12.65 -0.23
N TYR A 62 -53.91 -12.59 -1.15
CA TYR A 62 -54.09 -13.03 -2.55
C TYR A 62 -53.61 -14.46 -2.80
N ASN A 63 -52.45 -14.81 -2.22
CA ASN A 63 -51.75 -16.09 -2.39
C ASN A 63 -51.70 -16.57 -3.86
N PHE A 64 -51.39 -15.65 -4.77
CA PHE A 64 -51.37 -15.84 -6.22
C PHE A 64 -49.95 -16.05 -6.73
N SER A 65 -49.75 -17.04 -7.60
CA SER A 65 -48.46 -17.29 -8.26
C SER A 65 -48.55 -17.15 -9.78
N THR A 66 -47.54 -16.51 -10.37
CA THR A 66 -47.26 -16.53 -11.82
C THR A 66 -45.79 -16.88 -12.07
N THR A 67 -45.40 -17.15 -13.30
CA THR A 67 -44.05 -17.65 -13.65
C THR A 67 -43.44 -16.92 -14.83
N ILE A 68 -42.13 -16.65 -14.76
CA ILE A 68 -41.30 -16.29 -15.90
C ILE A 68 -40.52 -17.54 -16.33
N THR A 69 -40.60 -17.93 -17.60
CA THR A 69 -39.70 -18.93 -18.17
C THR A 69 -38.31 -18.32 -18.31
N ALA A 70 -37.32 -18.86 -17.61
CA ALA A 70 -35.94 -18.39 -17.66
C ALA A 70 -35.03 -19.42 -18.35
N THR A 71 -34.19 -18.94 -19.27
CA THR A 71 -33.19 -19.70 -20.02
C THR A 71 -31.79 -19.38 -19.46
N PHE A 72 -31.12 -20.38 -18.89
CA PHE A 72 -29.85 -20.17 -18.16
C PHE A 72 -28.60 -20.31 -19.05
N ASP A 73 -28.72 -21.04 -20.15
CA ASP A 73 -27.63 -21.22 -21.13
C ASP A 73 -27.50 -20.02 -22.10
N ASP A 74 -28.38 -19.01 -21.98
CA ASP A 74 -28.38 -17.79 -22.79
C ASP A 74 -27.99 -16.55 -21.95
N PRO A 75 -26.81 -15.95 -22.17
CA PRO A 75 -26.38 -14.74 -21.48
C PRO A 75 -27.32 -13.54 -21.67
N LEU A 76 -28.08 -13.45 -22.78
CA LEU A 76 -29.05 -12.38 -23.00
C LEU A 76 -30.24 -12.48 -22.03
N SER A 77 -30.76 -13.69 -21.84
CA SER A 77 -31.83 -13.99 -20.88
C SER A 77 -31.41 -13.66 -19.44
N LEU A 78 -30.17 -13.99 -19.06
CA LEU A 78 -29.61 -13.64 -17.75
C LEU A 78 -29.38 -12.13 -17.60
N ASP A 79 -28.93 -11.45 -18.66
CA ASP A 79 -28.81 -9.99 -18.66
C ASP A 79 -30.17 -9.30 -18.49
N GLU A 80 -31.22 -9.76 -19.18
CA GLU A 80 -32.59 -9.22 -19.00
C GLU A 80 -33.06 -9.30 -17.54
N LEU A 81 -32.83 -10.44 -16.88
CA LEU A 81 -33.18 -10.64 -15.46
C LEU A 81 -32.37 -9.71 -14.53
N SER A 82 -31.15 -9.31 -14.93
CA SER A 82 -30.29 -8.48 -14.08
C SER A 82 -30.73 -7.02 -13.98
N HIS A 83 -31.37 -6.47 -15.03
CA HIS A 83 -31.64 -5.03 -15.16
C HIS A 83 -33.12 -4.64 -15.28
N LYS A 84 -34.03 -5.61 -15.35
CA LYS A 84 -35.49 -5.38 -15.39
C LYS A 84 -36.12 -5.79 -14.05
N PRO A 85 -36.79 -4.90 -13.33
CA PRO A 85 -37.54 -5.27 -12.14
C PRO A 85 -38.84 -6.01 -12.52
N ILE A 86 -39.42 -6.71 -11.56
CA ILE A 86 -40.85 -7.06 -11.62
C ILE A 86 -41.64 -5.90 -11.01
N LEU A 87 -42.59 -5.37 -11.77
CA LEU A 87 -43.48 -4.29 -11.37
C LEU A 87 -44.79 -4.85 -10.85
N PHE A 88 -45.16 -4.45 -9.62
CA PHE A 88 -46.47 -4.72 -9.03
C PHE A 88 -47.28 -3.42 -9.04
N THR A 89 -48.40 -3.40 -9.76
CA THR A 89 -49.35 -2.29 -9.72
C THR A 89 -50.58 -2.69 -8.91
N VAL A 90 -50.85 -2.01 -7.81
CA VAL A 90 -52.03 -2.22 -6.95
C VAL A 90 -53.20 -1.38 -7.49
N VAL A 91 -54.37 -1.98 -7.61
CA VAL A 91 -55.53 -1.44 -8.33
C VAL A 91 -56.81 -1.64 -7.51
N GLU A 92 -57.57 -0.56 -7.31
CA GLU A 92 -58.93 -0.60 -6.78
C GLU A 92 -59.92 -0.92 -7.92
N VAL A 93 -60.83 -1.88 -7.68
CA VAL A 93 -61.90 -2.26 -8.60
C VAL A 93 -63.24 -1.72 -8.09
N LEU A 94 -63.78 -0.70 -8.76
CA LEU A 94 -65.05 -0.09 -8.35
C LEU A 94 -66.26 -0.95 -8.75
N PRO A 95 -67.32 -1.01 -7.92
CA PRO A 95 -68.56 -1.73 -8.25
C PRO A 95 -69.21 -1.29 -9.56
N LYS A 96 -69.71 -2.24 -10.35
CA LYS A 96 -70.42 -1.95 -11.62
C LYS A 96 -71.70 -1.14 -11.39
N GLU A 97 -71.74 0.07 -11.94
CA GLU A 97 -73.00 0.82 -12.10
C GLU A 97 -73.88 0.17 -13.19
N LYS A 98 -75.21 0.20 -13.01
CA LYS A 98 -76.22 -0.52 -13.83
C LYS A 98 -76.29 -0.12 -15.33
N LYS A 99 -75.36 0.68 -15.85
CA LYS A 99 -75.26 1.09 -17.26
C LYS A 99 -73.87 0.85 -17.90
N GLN A 100 -72.86 0.40 -17.15
CA GLN A 100 -71.51 0.18 -17.68
C GLN A 100 -71.29 -1.29 -18.07
N LYS A 101 -70.56 -1.53 -19.17
CA LYS A 101 -70.21 -2.89 -19.64
C LYS A 101 -68.99 -3.49 -18.93
N GLU A 102 -68.10 -2.64 -18.44
CA GLU A 102 -66.80 -2.98 -17.85
C GLU A 102 -66.69 -2.34 -16.47
N GLU A 103 -65.76 -2.82 -15.64
CA GLU A 103 -65.51 -2.28 -14.30
C GLU A 103 -64.53 -1.12 -14.38
N LYS A 104 -64.85 0.00 -13.72
CA LYS A 104 -63.92 1.12 -13.58
C LYS A 104 -62.86 0.74 -12.55
N THR A 105 -61.60 0.80 -12.97
CA THR A 105 -60.44 0.55 -12.11
C THR A 105 -59.66 1.85 -11.85
N ILE A 106 -58.95 1.91 -10.73
CA ILE A 106 -58.07 3.02 -10.32
C ILE A 106 -56.74 2.41 -9.87
N ASN A 107 -55.61 2.88 -10.38
CA ASN A 107 -54.30 2.48 -9.86
C ASN A 107 -54.06 3.21 -8.52
N LEU A 108 -53.90 2.45 -7.44
CA LEU A 108 -53.61 2.99 -6.11
C LEU A 108 -52.11 3.26 -5.94
N GLY A 109 -51.26 2.36 -6.41
CA GLY A 109 -49.82 2.49 -6.24
C GLY A 109 -49.00 1.45 -6.99
N GLN A 110 -47.68 1.62 -6.97
CA GLN A 110 -46.70 0.76 -7.63
C GLN A 110 -45.50 0.47 -6.73
N CYS A 111 -44.89 -0.69 -6.91
CA CYS A 111 -43.59 -1.04 -6.34
C CYS A 111 -42.86 -2.05 -7.23
N THR A 112 -41.54 -2.15 -7.07
CA THR A 112 -40.65 -2.99 -7.88
C THR A 112 -39.92 -4.00 -7.00
N ALA A 113 -39.86 -5.26 -7.44
CA ALA A 113 -38.96 -6.27 -6.88
C ALA A 113 -37.71 -6.41 -7.75
N ASP A 114 -36.57 -6.57 -7.08
CA ASP A 114 -35.30 -6.91 -7.71
C ASP A 114 -35.23 -8.44 -7.97
N LEU A 115 -34.43 -8.85 -8.95
CA LEU A 115 -34.12 -10.25 -9.27
C LEU A 115 -32.66 -10.61 -8.99
N LEU A 116 -31.82 -9.62 -8.69
CA LEU A 116 -30.40 -9.75 -8.36
C LEU A 116 -30.07 -10.80 -7.29
N PRO A 117 -30.85 -11.02 -6.20
CA PRO A 117 -30.53 -12.06 -5.23
C PRO A 117 -30.53 -13.47 -5.82
N LEU A 118 -31.45 -13.77 -6.74
CA LEU A 118 -31.56 -15.07 -7.41
C LEU A 118 -30.39 -15.30 -8.37
N ILE A 119 -29.93 -14.24 -9.06
CA ILE A 119 -28.74 -14.26 -9.94
C ILE A 119 -27.46 -14.46 -9.11
N ARG A 120 -27.46 -14.00 -7.86
CA ARG A 120 -26.41 -14.28 -6.86
C ARG A 120 -26.52 -15.67 -6.21
N GLY A 121 -27.39 -16.54 -6.72
CA GLY A 121 -27.48 -17.96 -6.33
C GLY A 121 -28.53 -18.28 -5.26
N GLU A 122 -29.33 -17.29 -4.80
CA GLU A 122 -30.43 -17.59 -3.88
C GLU A 122 -31.54 -18.38 -4.59
N LEU A 123 -32.04 -19.44 -3.94
CA LEU A 123 -33.20 -20.21 -4.45
C LEU A 123 -34.53 -19.50 -4.21
N LYS A 124 -34.61 -18.66 -3.17
CA LYS A 124 -35.87 -18.08 -2.68
C LYS A 124 -35.62 -16.80 -1.89
N HIS A 125 -36.04 -15.67 -2.46
CA HIS A 125 -36.03 -14.39 -1.78
C HIS A 125 -37.44 -14.00 -1.32
N LYS A 126 -37.57 -13.31 -0.18
CA LYS A 126 -38.84 -12.75 0.30
C LYS A 126 -38.71 -11.24 0.46
N TYR A 127 -39.57 -10.51 -0.24
CA TYR A 127 -39.71 -9.08 -0.15
C TYR A 127 -40.93 -8.67 0.69
N THR A 128 -40.81 -7.53 1.35
CA THR A 128 -41.91 -6.72 1.86
C THR A 128 -41.68 -5.32 1.28
N LEU A 129 -42.42 -4.97 0.23
CA LEU A 129 -42.18 -3.77 -0.58
C LEU A 129 -43.13 -2.64 -0.17
N PRO A 130 -42.66 -1.40 0.04
CA PRO A 130 -43.52 -0.24 0.17
C PRO A 130 -44.19 0.08 -1.18
N VAL A 131 -45.51 0.24 -1.17
CA VAL A 131 -46.31 0.57 -2.36
C VAL A 131 -46.43 2.09 -2.48
N TYR A 132 -45.76 2.67 -3.46
CA TYR A 132 -45.72 4.11 -3.68
C TYR A 132 -46.95 4.60 -4.46
N PRO A 133 -47.55 5.75 -4.11
CA PRO A 133 -48.69 6.28 -4.83
C PRO A 133 -48.32 6.66 -6.28
N VAL A 134 -49.24 6.38 -7.22
CA VAL A 134 -49.20 6.91 -8.59
C VAL A 134 -49.89 8.28 -8.61
N GLN A 135 -49.56 9.15 -9.56
CA GLN A 135 -50.22 10.46 -9.72
C GLN A 135 -51.74 10.33 -9.80
N ALA A 136 -52.45 11.20 -9.07
CA ALA A 136 -53.90 11.19 -8.87
C ALA A 136 -54.46 9.96 -8.12
N SER A 137 -53.63 9.26 -7.35
CA SER A 137 -54.06 8.20 -6.42
C SER A 137 -54.69 8.79 -5.14
N PRO A 138 -55.71 8.12 -4.55
CA PRO A 138 -56.17 8.40 -3.19
C PRO A 138 -55.05 8.36 -2.12
N MET A 139 -53.97 7.62 -2.38
CA MET A 139 -52.84 7.45 -1.46
C MET A 139 -51.81 8.59 -1.52
N GLU A 140 -51.90 9.51 -2.50
CA GLU A 140 -50.87 10.53 -2.77
C GLU A 140 -50.76 11.61 -1.67
N ASN A 141 -51.84 11.84 -0.91
CA ASN A 141 -51.94 12.88 0.13
C ASN A 141 -52.21 12.33 1.54
N LEU A 142 -51.71 11.13 1.87
CA LEU A 142 -51.92 10.52 3.19
C LEU A 142 -51.08 11.22 4.28
N PRO A 143 -51.67 11.56 5.46
CA PRO A 143 -50.92 12.04 6.63
C PRO A 143 -49.79 11.09 7.06
N PRO A 144 -48.64 11.61 7.53
CA PRO A 144 -47.46 10.81 7.89
C PRO A 144 -47.66 9.90 9.12
N GLU A 145 -48.72 10.11 9.90
CA GLU A 145 -49.11 9.26 11.04
C GLU A 145 -49.72 7.92 10.62
N HIS A 146 -50.05 7.73 9.33
CA HIS A 146 -50.62 6.48 8.84
C HIS A 146 -49.54 5.50 8.37
N PRO A 147 -49.70 4.19 8.67
CA PRO A 147 -48.74 3.19 8.24
C PRO A 147 -48.73 3.09 6.71
N ARG A 148 -47.53 3.02 6.11
CA ARG A 148 -47.38 2.98 4.66
C ARG A 148 -47.99 1.70 4.08
N PRO A 149 -48.61 1.74 2.89
CA PRO A 149 -49.09 0.54 2.22
C PRO A 149 -47.91 -0.37 1.81
N GLU A 150 -48.04 -1.66 2.06
CA GLU A 150 -46.97 -2.67 1.85
C GLU A 150 -47.51 -3.90 1.13
N ILE A 151 -46.65 -4.59 0.37
CA ILE A 151 -46.97 -5.88 -0.26
C ILE A 151 -45.88 -6.93 0.06
N ASP A 152 -46.30 -8.09 0.57
CA ASP A 152 -45.43 -9.22 0.85
C ASP A 152 -45.37 -10.13 -0.39
N VAL A 153 -44.18 -10.30 -0.97
CA VAL A 153 -43.92 -11.06 -2.20
C VAL A 153 -42.82 -12.08 -1.94
N VAL A 154 -42.94 -13.27 -2.53
CA VAL A 154 -41.91 -14.31 -2.54
C VAL A 154 -41.55 -14.61 -3.99
N ILE A 155 -40.25 -14.69 -4.30
CA ILE A 155 -39.77 -15.11 -5.62
C ILE A 155 -38.83 -16.29 -5.42
N SER A 156 -39.03 -17.37 -6.18
CA SER A 156 -38.24 -18.60 -6.03
C SER A 156 -38.07 -19.38 -7.33
N VAL A 157 -36.98 -20.14 -7.40
CA VAL A 157 -36.65 -21.11 -8.44
C VAL A 157 -36.31 -22.45 -7.77
N GLU A 158 -36.45 -23.57 -8.49
CA GLU A 158 -36.22 -24.91 -7.92
C GLU A 158 -34.71 -25.21 -7.75
N ASN A 159 -33.90 -24.86 -8.75
CA ASN A 159 -32.44 -24.99 -8.72
C ASN A 159 -31.76 -23.62 -8.94
N PRO A 160 -30.50 -23.39 -8.50
CA PRO A 160 -29.85 -22.08 -8.65
C PRO A 160 -29.76 -21.63 -10.12
N LEU A 161 -29.87 -20.33 -10.40
CA LEU A 161 -29.88 -19.82 -11.78
C LEU A 161 -28.54 -20.09 -12.51
N LEU A 162 -27.44 -20.16 -11.76
CA LEU A 162 -26.08 -20.43 -12.22
C LEU A 162 -25.50 -21.60 -11.42
N THR A 163 -24.64 -22.43 -12.03
CA THR A 163 -23.84 -23.42 -11.28
C THR A 163 -22.80 -22.72 -10.40
N GLU A 164 -22.26 -23.41 -9.38
CA GLU A 164 -21.21 -22.84 -8.53
C GLU A 164 -19.97 -22.40 -9.35
N GLN A 165 -19.61 -23.16 -10.38
CA GLN A 165 -18.52 -22.78 -11.29
C GLN A 165 -18.87 -21.53 -12.11
N GLN A 166 -20.04 -21.48 -12.75
CA GLN A 166 -20.50 -20.30 -13.50
C GLN A 166 -20.53 -19.07 -12.60
N LEU A 167 -21.10 -19.19 -11.41
CA LEU A 167 -21.16 -18.11 -10.41
C LEU A 167 -19.77 -17.72 -9.87
N SER A 168 -18.79 -18.61 -9.93
CA SER A 168 -17.40 -18.32 -9.55
C SER A 168 -16.62 -17.54 -10.62
N GLU A 169 -16.88 -17.82 -11.91
CA GLU A 169 -16.18 -17.25 -13.07
C GLU A 169 -16.89 -16.06 -13.73
N CYS A 170 -18.21 -15.94 -13.59
CA CYS A 170 -18.98 -14.82 -14.12
C CYS A 170 -18.72 -13.52 -13.35
N ASN A 171 -19.06 -12.39 -13.95
CA ASN A 171 -19.12 -11.12 -13.26
C ASN A 171 -20.46 -10.41 -13.50
N LEU A 172 -20.85 -9.55 -12.56
CA LEU A 172 -21.94 -8.61 -12.77
C LEU A 172 -21.33 -7.22 -12.75
N MET A 173 -21.38 -6.55 -13.90
CA MET A 173 -21.03 -5.15 -14.04
C MET A 173 -22.28 -4.30 -13.80
N GLN A 174 -22.11 -3.11 -13.25
CA GLN A 174 -23.14 -2.10 -13.06
C GLN A 174 -22.59 -0.80 -13.65
N VAL A 175 -23.14 -0.35 -14.76
CA VAL A 175 -22.80 0.94 -15.36
C VAL A 175 -23.86 1.94 -14.94
N THR A 176 -23.45 3.05 -14.34
CA THR A 176 -24.33 4.16 -13.99
C THR A 176 -23.90 5.39 -14.78
N ILE A 177 -24.82 5.98 -15.55
CA ILE A 177 -24.63 7.31 -16.11
C ILE A 177 -25.42 8.30 -15.25
N GLU A 178 -24.71 9.27 -14.68
CA GLU A 178 -25.29 10.32 -13.85
C GLU A 178 -25.81 11.42 -14.77
N SER A 179 -24.93 12.35 -15.16
CA SER A 179 -25.28 13.55 -15.92
C SER A 179 -24.15 13.98 -16.87
N LEU A 180 -24.55 14.65 -17.95
CA LEU A 180 -23.70 15.47 -18.83
C LEU A 180 -23.78 16.92 -18.34
N TYR A 181 -22.66 17.46 -17.90
CA TYR A 181 -22.49 18.84 -17.46
C TYR A 181 -21.84 19.69 -18.54
N SER A 182 -22.08 21.02 -18.51
CA SER A 182 -21.69 21.95 -19.57
C SER A 182 -22.04 21.45 -21.00
N PRO A 183 -23.29 21.04 -21.30
CA PRO A 183 -23.69 20.67 -22.66
C PRO A 183 -23.59 21.88 -23.63
N PRO A 184 -23.51 21.65 -24.95
CA PRO A 184 -23.42 22.71 -25.96
C PRO A 184 -24.55 23.76 -25.86
N ASP A 185 -24.25 25.05 -26.03
CA ASP A 185 -25.19 26.17 -25.83
C ASP A 185 -26.44 26.11 -26.73
N ALA A 186 -26.40 25.32 -27.81
CA ALA A 186 -27.54 24.97 -28.65
C ALA A 186 -28.54 23.98 -28.01
N TRP A 187 -28.32 23.56 -26.75
CA TRP A 187 -29.16 22.64 -25.97
C TRP A 187 -30.00 23.45 -24.96
N GLN A 188 -31.04 24.09 -25.49
CA GLN A 188 -31.91 25.00 -24.75
C GLN A 188 -33.22 24.31 -24.34
N LEU A 189 -33.75 24.69 -23.18
CA LEU A 189 -35.04 24.19 -22.64
C LEU A 189 -36.25 24.67 -23.47
N THR A 190 -36.09 25.73 -24.26
CA THR A 190 -37.12 26.33 -25.11
C THR A 190 -36.84 26.02 -26.59
N GLY A 191 -37.59 25.10 -27.19
CA GLY A 191 -37.42 24.75 -28.60
C GLY A 191 -38.14 23.45 -28.99
N PRO A 192 -37.74 22.82 -30.11
CA PRO A 192 -38.11 21.44 -30.40
C PRO A 192 -37.63 20.50 -29.28
N GLN A 193 -38.39 19.45 -28.99
CA GLN A 193 -37.95 18.43 -28.03
C GLN A 193 -37.02 17.42 -28.72
N TYR A 194 -35.97 17.03 -28.00
CA TYR A 194 -34.98 16.04 -28.42
C TYR A 194 -34.89 14.93 -27.36
N MET A 195 -34.53 13.73 -27.79
CA MET A 195 -33.99 12.71 -26.88
C MET A 195 -32.48 12.85 -26.82
N TYR A 196 -31.93 12.82 -25.61
CA TYR A 196 -30.50 12.82 -25.36
C TYR A 196 -30.07 11.39 -25.05
N LEU A 197 -29.18 10.84 -25.88
CA LEU A 197 -28.73 9.45 -25.79
C LEU A 197 -27.27 9.43 -25.35
N ALA A 198 -26.94 8.45 -24.51
CA ALA A 198 -25.57 8.02 -24.27
C ALA A 198 -25.48 6.51 -24.60
N ALA A 199 -24.43 6.07 -25.31
CA ALA A 199 -24.33 4.70 -25.80
C ALA A 199 -22.89 4.15 -25.73
N MET A 200 -22.73 2.92 -25.24
CA MET A 200 -21.42 2.25 -25.13
C MET A 200 -21.53 0.75 -25.45
N PRO A 201 -20.46 0.10 -25.97
CA PRO A 201 -20.49 -1.33 -26.22
C PRO A 201 -20.31 -2.12 -24.91
N MET A 202 -20.88 -3.32 -24.85
CA MET A 202 -20.71 -4.28 -23.76
C MET A 202 -20.38 -5.66 -24.34
N PRO A 203 -19.30 -6.33 -23.91
CA PRO A 203 -19.00 -7.71 -24.31
C PRO A 203 -19.84 -8.69 -23.45
N LEU A 204 -20.93 -9.21 -24.00
CA LEU A 204 -21.75 -10.23 -23.34
C LEU A 204 -21.06 -11.59 -23.31
N THR A 205 -20.28 -11.89 -24.35
CA THR A 205 -19.40 -13.06 -24.46
C THR A 205 -18.10 -12.65 -25.16
N ALA A 206 -17.17 -13.59 -25.40
CA ALA A 206 -15.99 -13.32 -26.21
C ALA A 206 -16.31 -12.83 -27.64
N GLU A 207 -17.37 -13.36 -28.25
CA GLU A 207 -17.75 -13.10 -29.66
C GLU A 207 -18.88 -12.08 -29.82
N LYS A 208 -19.77 -11.93 -28.82
CA LYS A 208 -20.93 -11.03 -28.90
C LYS A 208 -20.72 -9.75 -28.08
N GLU A 209 -20.79 -8.63 -28.78
CA GLU A 209 -20.99 -7.31 -28.17
C GLU A 209 -22.42 -6.82 -28.44
N GLN A 210 -22.96 -6.00 -27.54
CA GLN A 210 -24.23 -5.31 -27.70
C GLN A 210 -24.10 -3.86 -27.18
N PRO A 211 -24.74 -2.85 -27.80
CA PRO A 211 -24.80 -1.51 -27.24
C PRO A 211 -25.73 -1.45 -26.01
N ILE A 212 -25.23 -0.83 -24.94
CA ILE A 212 -26.06 -0.25 -23.87
C ILE A 212 -26.48 1.14 -24.34
N VAL A 213 -27.78 1.45 -24.35
CA VAL A 213 -28.33 2.71 -24.88
C VAL A 213 -29.21 3.40 -23.84
N TYR A 214 -28.74 4.52 -23.29
CA TYR A 214 -29.44 5.32 -22.29
C TYR A 214 -30.32 6.39 -22.96
N ALA A 215 -31.53 6.00 -23.35
CA ALA A 215 -32.48 6.88 -24.03
C ALA A 215 -33.29 7.83 -23.10
N SER A 216 -33.08 7.74 -21.79
CA SER A 216 -33.86 8.43 -20.74
C SER A 216 -33.33 9.83 -20.36
N GLY A 217 -32.47 10.44 -21.17
CA GLY A 217 -31.78 11.69 -20.85
C GLY A 217 -32.71 12.89 -20.77
N THR A 218 -32.67 13.63 -19.66
CA THR A 218 -33.54 14.79 -19.40
C THR A 218 -32.72 16.07 -19.20
N LEU A 219 -32.88 17.05 -20.08
CA LEU A 219 -32.28 18.38 -19.94
C LEU A 219 -32.96 19.16 -18.81
N LYS A 220 -32.16 19.69 -17.88
CA LYS A 220 -32.57 20.53 -16.74
C LYS A 220 -31.80 21.86 -16.72
N PRO A 221 -32.38 22.94 -16.15
CA PRO A 221 -31.65 24.16 -15.82
C PRO A 221 -30.71 23.93 -14.62
N GLY A 222 -29.59 24.67 -14.56
CA GLY A 222 -28.64 24.59 -13.44
C GLY A 222 -29.30 24.85 -12.08
N VAL A 223 -30.03 25.96 -12.01
CA VAL A 223 -30.75 26.50 -10.84
C VAL A 223 -31.74 25.52 -10.19
N GLU A 224 -32.14 24.44 -10.87
CA GLU A 224 -32.90 23.35 -10.25
C GLU A 224 -31.99 22.54 -9.32
N LYS A 225 -32.00 22.89 -8.02
CA LYS A 225 -31.33 22.13 -6.96
C LYS A 225 -31.76 20.65 -7.02
N GLU A 226 -30.78 19.77 -7.01
CA GLU A 226 -31.00 18.32 -7.02
C GLU A 226 -31.85 17.88 -5.79
N PRO A 227 -32.73 16.87 -5.93
CA PRO A 227 -33.38 16.27 -4.77
C PRO A 227 -32.32 15.64 -3.86
N PRO A 228 -32.42 15.79 -2.52
CA PRO A 228 -31.36 15.39 -1.59
C PRO A 228 -31.05 13.89 -1.62
N ASN A 229 -32.01 13.07 -2.04
CA ASN A 229 -31.81 11.64 -2.26
C ASN A 229 -31.56 11.38 -3.76
N LYS A 230 -30.29 11.41 -4.18
CA LYS A 230 -29.83 11.06 -5.54
C LYS A 230 -30.00 9.55 -5.84
N GLN A 231 -31.23 9.02 -5.83
CA GLN A 231 -31.47 7.60 -6.11
C GLN A 231 -31.25 7.24 -7.59
N LYS A 232 -30.76 6.02 -7.84
CA LYS A 232 -30.55 5.47 -9.18
C LYS A 232 -31.87 4.97 -9.77
N LYS A 233 -32.07 5.14 -11.08
CA LYS A 233 -33.23 4.66 -11.83
C LYS A 233 -32.96 3.31 -12.50
N TRP A 234 -34.02 2.51 -12.67
CA TRP A 234 -34.00 1.30 -13.48
C TRP A 234 -33.75 1.61 -14.95
N PHE A 235 -32.82 0.89 -15.60
CA PHE A 235 -32.54 1.04 -17.03
C PHE A 235 -33.77 0.78 -17.92
N VAL A 236 -34.57 -0.26 -17.60
CA VAL A 236 -35.88 -0.51 -18.20
C VAL A 236 -36.90 -0.76 -17.08
N GLY A 237 -37.50 0.30 -16.56
CA GLY A 237 -38.55 0.25 -15.54
C GLY A 237 -39.95 -0.15 -16.08
N GLY A 238 -40.12 -0.33 -17.39
CA GLY A 238 -41.42 -0.61 -18.01
C GLY A 238 -42.45 0.48 -17.68
N ASN A 239 -43.62 0.09 -17.16
CA ASN A 239 -44.71 1.00 -16.77
C ASN A 239 -44.54 1.63 -15.38
N ALA A 240 -43.35 1.59 -14.76
CA ALA A 240 -43.12 2.12 -13.42
C ALA A 240 -43.11 3.66 -13.39
N GLN A 241 -43.81 4.25 -12.41
CA GLN A 241 -43.99 5.69 -12.25
C GLN A 241 -43.62 6.17 -10.84
N GLY A 242 -43.33 7.47 -10.71
CA GLY A 242 -42.96 8.08 -9.44
C GLY A 242 -41.75 7.39 -8.80
N GLN A 243 -41.85 7.06 -7.51
CA GLN A 243 -40.75 6.41 -6.80
C GLN A 243 -40.47 4.97 -7.27
N ALA A 244 -41.45 4.27 -7.88
CA ALA A 244 -41.27 2.90 -8.36
C ALA A 244 -40.29 2.79 -9.56
N ALA A 245 -39.99 3.91 -10.23
CA ALA A 245 -38.98 3.98 -11.29
C ALA A 245 -37.52 3.97 -10.76
N TYR A 246 -37.32 4.08 -9.45
CA TYR A 246 -36.02 4.04 -8.79
C TYR A 246 -35.70 2.63 -8.24
N ILE A 247 -34.41 2.33 -8.17
CA ILE A 247 -33.88 1.09 -7.59
C ILE A 247 -33.91 1.25 -6.05
N PRO A 248 -34.58 0.35 -5.30
CA PRO A 248 -34.57 0.39 -3.84
C PRO A 248 -33.15 0.40 -3.28
N ASP A 249 -32.93 1.26 -2.28
CA ASP A 249 -31.68 1.42 -1.52
C ASP A 249 -30.40 1.66 -2.35
N SER A 250 -30.54 2.07 -3.62
CA SER A 250 -29.43 2.42 -4.50
C SER A 250 -29.38 3.93 -4.78
N PHE A 251 -28.24 4.53 -4.45
CA PHE A 251 -27.99 5.96 -4.53
C PHE A 251 -26.73 6.25 -5.36
N LEU A 252 -26.62 7.45 -5.91
CA LEU A 252 -25.36 7.95 -6.45
C LEU A 252 -24.36 8.20 -5.32
N SER A 253 -23.10 7.95 -5.63
CA SER A 253 -21.95 8.08 -4.76
C SER A 253 -21.29 9.46 -4.94
N GLU A 254 -20.74 10.01 -3.86
CA GLU A 254 -20.02 11.29 -3.87
C GLU A 254 -18.61 11.06 -3.33
N ASP A 255 -17.64 10.93 -4.23
CA ASP A 255 -16.21 10.89 -3.91
C ASP A 255 -15.63 12.32 -3.93
N PRO A 256 -14.51 12.59 -3.22
CA PRO A 256 -13.75 13.81 -3.42
C PRO A 256 -13.24 13.92 -4.86
N VAL A 257 -13.31 15.10 -5.46
CA VAL A 257 -12.87 15.38 -6.85
C VAL A 257 -11.42 14.93 -7.12
N GLU A 258 -10.56 15.01 -6.11
CA GLU A 258 -9.14 14.62 -6.19
C GLU A 258 -8.93 13.09 -6.15
N GLU A 259 -9.96 12.30 -5.83
CA GLU A 259 -9.94 10.82 -5.80
C GLU A 259 -10.75 10.19 -6.96
N GLU A 260 -11.30 10.97 -7.90
CA GLU A 260 -12.01 10.46 -9.07
C GLU A 260 -11.05 9.92 -10.16
N ASP A 261 -11.50 8.86 -10.86
CA ASP A 261 -10.82 8.25 -12.02
C ASP A 261 -10.98 9.04 -13.34
N GLY A 262 -11.52 10.27 -13.27
CA GLY A 262 -11.90 11.10 -14.41
C GLY A 262 -10.82 12.08 -14.88
N ASP A 263 -11.10 12.77 -15.99
CA ASP A 263 -10.23 13.80 -16.56
C ASP A 263 -10.21 15.08 -15.71
N PHE A 264 -11.37 15.51 -15.21
CA PHE A 264 -11.57 16.79 -14.50
C PHE A 264 -11.28 16.70 -12.99
N ARG A 265 -10.12 16.13 -12.64
CA ARG A 265 -9.66 15.92 -11.25
C ARG A 265 -8.64 16.93 -10.76
N ALA A 266 -8.14 17.84 -11.62
CA ALA A 266 -7.10 18.78 -11.24
C ALA A 266 -7.66 19.97 -10.44
N LYS A 267 -6.82 20.60 -9.61
CA LYS A 267 -7.21 21.80 -8.82
C LYS A 267 -7.65 22.98 -9.70
N THR A 268 -7.19 23.03 -10.96
CA THR A 268 -7.62 23.99 -11.99
C THR A 268 -9.03 23.76 -12.53
N ASP A 269 -9.58 22.55 -12.36
CA ASP A 269 -10.88 22.16 -12.91
C ASP A 269 -12.02 22.41 -11.91
N ARG A 270 -11.69 22.61 -10.63
CA ARG A 270 -12.64 22.81 -9.53
C ARG A 270 -13.64 23.94 -9.82
N ASP A 271 -13.15 25.11 -10.19
CA ASP A 271 -13.97 26.28 -10.51
C ASP A 271 -14.91 26.01 -11.70
N HIS A 272 -14.44 25.27 -12.71
CA HIS A 272 -15.26 24.86 -13.86
C HIS A 272 -16.30 23.82 -13.48
N ARG A 273 -15.96 22.85 -12.61
CA ARG A 273 -16.92 21.88 -12.07
C ARG A 273 -18.01 22.57 -11.26
N GLU A 274 -17.64 23.45 -10.33
CA GLU A 274 -18.58 24.15 -9.45
C GLU A 274 -19.63 24.96 -10.26
N VAL A 275 -19.18 25.75 -11.25
CA VAL A 275 -20.07 26.49 -12.17
C VAL A 275 -20.88 25.56 -13.09
N SER A 276 -20.29 24.45 -13.54
CA SER A 276 -20.98 23.49 -14.42
C SER A 276 -22.07 22.68 -13.72
N GLU A 277 -21.91 22.42 -12.42
CA GLU A 277 -22.84 21.63 -11.60
C GLU A 277 -24.01 22.49 -11.07
N HIS A 278 -23.77 23.78 -10.79
CA HIS A 278 -24.76 24.67 -10.18
C HIS A 278 -25.44 25.66 -11.16
N ASP A 279 -24.71 26.31 -12.05
CA ASP A 279 -25.24 27.43 -12.84
C ASP A 279 -25.74 27.01 -14.23
N LYS A 280 -25.04 26.08 -14.88
CA LYS A 280 -25.30 25.66 -16.26
C LYS A 280 -26.40 24.60 -16.38
N ASN A 281 -27.03 24.53 -17.55
CA ASN A 281 -27.90 23.41 -17.91
C ASN A 281 -27.12 22.08 -17.81
N ARG A 282 -27.82 20.98 -17.53
CA ARG A 282 -27.26 19.62 -17.52
C ARG A 282 -28.26 18.61 -18.07
N VAL A 283 -27.80 17.56 -18.74
CA VAL A 283 -28.66 16.42 -19.11
C VAL A 283 -28.48 15.32 -18.07
N THR A 284 -29.55 15.00 -17.35
CA THR A 284 -29.52 14.00 -16.27
C THR A 284 -30.19 12.70 -16.71
N TRP A 285 -29.51 11.58 -16.51
CA TRP A 285 -30.05 10.22 -16.65
C TRP A 285 -30.27 9.62 -15.26
N ASN A 286 -29.24 9.64 -14.41
CA ASN A 286 -29.16 8.99 -13.09
C ASN A 286 -29.66 7.53 -13.15
N THR A 287 -29.19 6.75 -14.14
CA THR A 287 -29.75 5.44 -14.51
C THR A 287 -28.65 4.36 -14.46
N GLU A 288 -28.95 3.21 -13.84
CA GLU A 288 -28.03 2.07 -13.73
C GLU A 288 -28.45 0.93 -14.68
N LYS A 289 -27.59 0.59 -15.65
CA LYS A 289 -27.65 -0.70 -16.36
C LYS A 289 -26.80 -1.70 -15.58
N ARG A 290 -27.44 -2.76 -15.12
CA ARG A 290 -26.77 -3.98 -14.64
C ARG A 290 -26.51 -4.90 -15.83
N CYS A 291 -25.36 -5.56 -15.84
CA CYS A 291 -24.73 -6.18 -17.00
C CYS A 291 -24.21 -7.56 -16.60
N TYR A 292 -24.86 -8.63 -17.07
CA TYR A 292 -24.33 -9.98 -16.86
C TYR A 292 -23.17 -10.27 -17.83
N LEU A 293 -22.04 -10.71 -17.29
CA LEU A 293 -20.84 -11.10 -18.03
C LEU A 293 -20.54 -12.57 -17.72
N ASP A 294 -20.55 -13.44 -18.73
CA ASP A 294 -20.10 -14.83 -18.55
C ASP A 294 -18.57 -14.89 -18.36
N ALA A 295 -18.03 -16.10 -18.20
CA ALA A 295 -16.59 -16.32 -18.09
C ALA A 295 -15.81 -15.85 -19.34
N SER A 296 -16.39 -15.94 -20.54
CA SER A 296 -15.75 -15.51 -21.79
C SER A 296 -15.80 -14.00 -22.01
N GLY A 297 -16.94 -13.35 -21.71
CA GLY A 297 -17.13 -11.91 -21.73
C GLY A 297 -16.29 -11.19 -20.67
N THR A 298 -16.16 -11.77 -19.47
CA THR A 298 -15.30 -11.23 -18.41
C THR A 298 -13.82 -11.23 -18.83
N LYS A 299 -13.34 -12.31 -19.47
CA LYS A 299 -11.98 -12.38 -20.04
C LYS A 299 -11.81 -11.43 -21.23
N SER A 300 -12.79 -11.36 -22.13
CA SER A 300 -12.81 -10.42 -23.27
C SER A 300 -12.74 -8.96 -22.82
N LEU A 301 -13.45 -8.59 -21.76
CA LEU A 301 -13.38 -7.27 -21.13
C LEU A 301 -11.97 -7.01 -20.56
N GLN A 302 -11.42 -7.93 -19.77
CA GLN A 302 -10.09 -7.83 -19.18
C GLN A 302 -9.00 -7.65 -20.26
N GLU A 303 -9.02 -8.47 -21.31
CA GLU A 303 -8.09 -8.39 -22.44
C GLU A 303 -8.22 -7.10 -23.24
N LYS A 304 -9.44 -6.60 -23.46
CA LYS A 304 -9.66 -5.34 -24.19
C LYS A 304 -9.14 -4.15 -23.41
N ILE A 305 -9.45 -4.06 -22.10
CA ILE A 305 -8.91 -3.01 -21.23
C ILE A 305 -7.38 -3.04 -21.22
N ALA A 306 -6.76 -4.23 -21.14
CA ALA A 306 -5.30 -4.35 -21.18
C ALA A 306 -4.68 -3.92 -22.52
N LYS A 307 -5.41 -4.06 -23.64
CA LYS A 307 -4.95 -3.72 -25.00
C LYS A 307 -5.25 -2.29 -25.44
N THR A 308 -6.27 -1.64 -24.87
CA THR A 308 -6.74 -0.30 -25.32
C THR A 308 -6.73 0.76 -24.22
N ARG A 309 -6.78 0.38 -22.93
CA ARG A 309 -7.04 1.22 -21.74
C ARG A 309 -8.40 1.94 -21.76
N TYR A 310 -8.74 2.58 -22.86
CA TYR A 310 -9.95 3.36 -23.09
C TYR A 310 -11.13 2.54 -23.62
N TRP A 311 -12.32 2.88 -23.14
CA TRP A 311 -13.60 2.35 -23.60
C TRP A 311 -14.50 3.48 -24.14
N PRO A 312 -15.14 3.33 -25.32
CA PRO A 312 -15.92 4.40 -25.91
C PRO A 312 -17.32 4.52 -25.28
N LEU A 313 -17.71 5.75 -24.94
CA LEU A 313 -19.08 6.14 -24.63
C LEU A 313 -19.47 7.31 -25.55
N GLU A 314 -20.37 7.08 -26.50
CA GLU A 314 -20.86 8.09 -27.43
C GLU A 314 -22.04 8.86 -26.83
N VAL A 315 -22.08 10.17 -27.06
CA VAL A 315 -23.14 11.08 -26.59
C VAL A 315 -23.73 11.83 -27.78
N MET A 316 -25.04 11.89 -27.89
CA MET A 316 -25.73 12.46 -29.06
C MET A 316 -27.16 12.90 -28.74
N ARG A 317 -27.80 13.65 -29.65
CA ARG A 317 -29.24 13.91 -29.59
C ARG A 317 -29.95 13.63 -30.91
N ILE A 318 -31.18 13.13 -30.82
CA ILE A 318 -32.08 12.89 -31.95
C ILE A 318 -33.43 13.59 -31.73
N PRO A 319 -34.11 14.08 -32.78
CA PRO A 319 -35.38 14.80 -32.64
C PRO A 319 -36.50 13.90 -32.11
N LEU A 320 -37.36 14.43 -31.24
CA LEU A 320 -38.55 13.72 -30.76
C LEU A 320 -39.69 13.88 -31.79
N PRO A 321 -40.29 12.79 -32.31
CA PRO A 321 -41.33 12.89 -33.34
C PRO A 321 -42.59 13.61 -32.82
N ALA A 322 -42.97 14.70 -33.49
CA ALA A 322 -44.00 15.62 -33.00
C ALA A 322 -45.41 15.01 -33.03
N GLY A 323 -46.05 14.91 -31.85
CA GLY A 323 -47.41 14.39 -31.66
C GLY A 323 -48.53 15.30 -32.19
N GLY A 324 -48.56 15.55 -33.50
CA GLY A 324 -49.50 16.45 -34.16
C GLY A 324 -50.96 15.98 -34.09
N LYS A 325 -51.84 16.78 -33.47
CA LYS A 325 -53.30 16.57 -33.46
C LYS A 325 -53.93 16.91 -34.82
N GLY A 326 -53.61 16.13 -35.86
CA GLY A 326 -54.04 16.32 -37.25
C GLY A 326 -54.80 15.12 -37.83
N LYS A 327 -55.93 15.38 -38.50
CA LYS A 327 -56.87 14.36 -39.01
C LYS A 327 -56.27 13.40 -40.05
N LYS A 328 -55.93 12.17 -39.65
CA LYS A 328 -56.46 10.88 -40.21
C LYS A 328 -55.75 9.69 -39.55
N SER A 329 -56.51 8.65 -39.19
CA SER A 329 -55.94 7.41 -38.64
C SER A 329 -55.34 6.53 -39.74
N VAL A 330 -54.03 6.65 -39.96
CA VAL A 330 -53.26 5.56 -40.58
C VAL A 330 -53.07 4.47 -39.54
N VAL A 331 -53.47 3.23 -39.86
CA VAL A 331 -53.21 2.08 -38.98
C VAL A 331 -51.72 1.75 -39.07
N MET A 332 -50.98 1.97 -37.99
CA MET A 332 -49.52 1.83 -37.97
C MET A 332 -49.11 0.35 -37.84
N THR A 333 -49.15 -0.35 -38.97
CA THR A 333 -48.72 -1.75 -39.10
C THR A 333 -47.19 -1.84 -39.04
N ARG A 334 -46.64 -2.94 -38.48
CA ARG A 334 -45.18 -3.19 -38.31
C ARG A 334 -44.30 -3.03 -39.57
N LEU A 335 -44.86 -2.94 -40.77
CA LEU A 335 -44.10 -2.63 -42.00
C LEU A 335 -43.80 -1.12 -42.16
N THR A 336 -44.62 -0.23 -41.60
CA THR A 336 -44.45 1.23 -41.78
C THR A 336 -43.38 1.84 -40.89
N SER A 337 -43.02 1.18 -39.78
CA SER A 337 -41.90 1.60 -38.93
C SER A 337 -40.54 1.46 -39.61
N TYR A 338 -40.38 0.52 -40.56
CA TYR A 338 -39.12 0.37 -41.30
C TYR A 338 -38.88 1.51 -42.30
N LYS A 339 -39.93 2.05 -42.93
CA LYS A 339 -39.79 3.13 -43.93
C LYS A 339 -39.61 4.53 -43.34
N LEU A 340 -39.91 4.74 -42.06
CA LEU A 340 -39.62 6.01 -41.39
C LEU A 340 -38.16 6.13 -40.92
N VAL A 341 -37.38 5.05 -40.98
CA VAL A 341 -35.96 5.03 -40.57
C VAL A 341 -35.03 5.52 -41.70
N GLU A 342 -35.49 5.53 -42.96
CA GLU A 342 -34.63 5.82 -44.12
C GLU A 342 -34.51 7.32 -44.48
N GLU A 343 -35.44 8.21 -44.05
CA GLU A 343 -35.50 9.59 -44.58
C GLU A 343 -35.50 10.75 -43.55
N GLU A 344 -35.84 10.57 -42.27
CA GLU A 344 -35.92 11.68 -41.27
C GLU A 344 -35.18 11.43 -39.94
N GLY A 345 -34.24 10.49 -39.89
CA GLY A 345 -33.53 10.05 -38.67
C GLY A 345 -32.19 10.74 -38.37
N THR A 346 -32.05 12.06 -38.59
CA THR A 346 -30.75 12.73 -38.45
C THR A 346 -30.23 12.78 -37.00
N ILE A 347 -29.04 12.19 -36.80
CA ILE A 347 -28.26 12.27 -35.57
C ILE A 347 -27.55 13.63 -35.55
N SER A 348 -27.57 14.30 -34.39
CA SER A 348 -26.96 15.62 -34.21
C SER A 348 -26.14 15.67 -32.93
N TYR A 349 -25.13 16.54 -32.90
CA TYR A 349 -24.20 16.72 -31.77
C TYR A 349 -23.57 15.38 -31.34
N HIS A 350 -22.93 14.66 -32.26
CA HIS A 350 -22.28 13.39 -31.98
C HIS A 350 -20.90 13.63 -31.34
N GLY A 351 -20.77 13.25 -30.08
CA GLY A 351 -19.53 13.32 -29.30
C GLY A 351 -19.13 11.94 -28.77
N ILE A 352 -17.90 11.84 -28.28
CA ILE A 352 -17.32 10.61 -27.72
C ILE A 352 -16.55 10.91 -26.43
N VAL A 353 -16.68 10.01 -25.47
CA VAL A 353 -15.96 10.00 -24.20
C VAL A 353 -15.05 8.75 -24.20
N TYR A 354 -13.79 8.94 -23.82
CA TYR A 354 -12.80 7.87 -23.73
C TYR A 354 -12.62 7.46 -22.27
N VAL A 355 -13.46 6.55 -21.77
CA VAL A 355 -13.44 6.13 -20.36
C VAL A 355 -12.19 5.29 -20.09
N ASN A 356 -11.25 5.77 -19.29
CA ASN A 356 -10.10 4.98 -18.88
C ASN A 356 -10.55 3.88 -17.90
N MET A 357 -10.57 2.63 -18.36
CA MET A 357 -10.95 1.46 -17.55
C MET A 357 -9.76 0.72 -16.93
N ALA A 358 -8.52 1.18 -17.19
CA ALA A 358 -7.30 0.53 -16.69
C ALA A 358 -7.29 0.32 -15.15
N PRO A 359 -7.83 1.21 -14.30
CA PRO A 359 -7.87 0.96 -12.84
C PRO A 359 -8.68 -0.27 -12.41
N LEU A 360 -9.61 -0.78 -13.24
CA LEU A 360 -10.31 -2.05 -12.96
C LEU A 360 -9.41 -3.29 -13.11
N LEU A 361 -8.19 -3.14 -13.63
CA LEU A 361 -7.13 -4.15 -13.65
C LEU A 361 -6.19 -4.05 -12.45
N TYR A 362 -6.36 -3.08 -11.55
CA TYR A 362 -5.55 -2.97 -10.34
C TYR A 362 -5.99 -4.04 -9.31
N PRO A 363 -5.07 -4.74 -8.62
CA PRO A 363 -5.41 -5.93 -7.83
C PRO A 363 -6.43 -5.69 -6.71
N GLY A 364 -7.67 -6.15 -6.93
CA GLY A 364 -8.79 -6.02 -5.99
C GLY A 364 -9.71 -4.82 -6.20
N VAL A 365 -9.42 -3.93 -7.16
CA VAL A 365 -10.31 -2.82 -7.49
C VAL A 365 -11.61 -3.34 -8.13
N LYS A 366 -12.74 -2.79 -7.68
CA LYS A 366 -14.10 -3.18 -8.11
C LYS A 366 -14.93 -2.03 -8.67
N ARG A 367 -14.44 -0.80 -8.59
CA ARG A 367 -15.21 0.41 -8.91
C ARG A 367 -14.27 1.42 -9.53
N ILE A 368 -14.76 2.11 -10.55
CA ILE A 368 -14.24 3.39 -11.01
C ILE A 368 -15.38 4.41 -11.08
N ARG A 369 -15.10 5.67 -10.79
CA ARG A 369 -16.04 6.78 -10.96
C ARG A 369 -15.29 8.08 -11.28
N GLY A 370 -15.82 8.86 -12.21
CA GLY A 370 -15.30 10.20 -12.44
C GLY A 370 -16.04 11.04 -13.48
N ALA A 371 -15.65 12.31 -13.55
CA ALA A 371 -16.01 13.25 -14.60
C ALA A 371 -15.08 13.09 -15.84
N TYR A 372 -15.58 12.44 -16.89
CA TYR A 372 -14.85 12.18 -18.13
C TYR A 372 -15.23 13.16 -19.25
N LYS A 373 -14.25 13.64 -20.01
CA LYS A 373 -14.39 14.68 -21.03
C LYS A 373 -15.07 14.17 -22.30
N VAL A 374 -15.96 15.00 -22.85
CA VAL A 374 -16.55 14.78 -24.18
C VAL A 374 -15.69 15.44 -25.25
N TYR A 375 -15.39 14.68 -26.31
CA TYR A 375 -14.70 15.09 -27.53
C TYR A 375 -15.67 15.08 -28.71
N ALA A 376 -15.34 15.75 -29.81
CA ALA A 376 -16.07 15.57 -31.07
C ALA A 376 -15.87 14.14 -31.58
N TYR A 377 -16.93 13.47 -32.07
CA TYR A 377 -16.76 12.12 -32.63
C TYR A 377 -15.93 12.16 -33.92
N SER A 378 -14.97 11.23 -34.03
CA SER A 378 -14.10 10.99 -35.18
C SER A 378 -13.79 9.49 -35.29
N ASP A 379 -14.14 8.86 -36.42
CA ASP A 379 -13.91 7.42 -36.63
C ASP A 379 -12.42 7.03 -36.53
N ASN A 380 -11.52 7.89 -37.03
CA ASN A 380 -10.08 7.62 -37.03
C ASN A 380 -9.52 7.59 -35.60
N GLU A 381 -9.84 8.60 -34.78
CA GLU A 381 -9.37 8.68 -33.39
C GLU A 381 -9.99 7.59 -32.52
N MET A 382 -11.27 7.29 -32.74
CA MET A 382 -11.98 6.20 -32.07
C MET A 382 -11.36 4.84 -32.40
N ALA A 383 -11.06 4.57 -33.67
CA ALA A 383 -10.38 3.36 -34.10
C ALA A 383 -8.92 3.28 -33.62
N GLU A 384 -8.22 4.41 -33.53
CA GLU A 384 -6.87 4.46 -32.97
C GLU A 384 -6.86 4.11 -31.48
N LYS A 385 -7.68 4.77 -30.67
CA LYS A 385 -7.70 4.61 -29.21
C LYS A 385 -8.34 3.30 -28.75
N THR A 386 -9.42 2.86 -29.40
CA THR A 386 -10.25 1.73 -28.91
C THR A 386 -10.13 0.47 -29.76
N LYS A 387 -9.44 0.53 -30.92
CA LYS A 387 -9.31 -0.55 -31.93
C LYS A 387 -10.64 -1.08 -32.50
N ARG A 388 -11.77 -0.44 -32.17
CA ARG A 388 -13.10 -0.68 -32.76
C ARG A 388 -13.16 -0.11 -34.18
N ARG A 389 -14.04 -0.65 -35.02
CA ARG A 389 -14.43 -0.04 -36.31
C ARG A 389 -15.92 0.28 -36.30
N GLY A 390 -16.26 1.54 -36.61
CA GLY A 390 -17.63 2.06 -36.61
C GLY A 390 -18.18 2.38 -35.21
N GLY A 391 -18.84 3.53 -35.11
CA GLY A 391 -19.56 3.97 -33.92
C GLY A 391 -20.92 3.29 -33.74
N LEU A 392 -21.54 3.53 -32.58
CA LEU A 392 -22.81 2.96 -32.16
C LEU A 392 -24.01 3.87 -32.46
N ALA A 393 -23.80 5.14 -32.80
CA ALA A 393 -24.85 6.15 -32.92
C ALA A 393 -26.07 5.73 -33.76
N GLU A 394 -25.87 5.10 -34.93
CA GLU A 394 -26.96 4.57 -35.75
C GLU A 394 -27.78 3.47 -35.03
N GLU A 395 -27.10 2.54 -34.36
CA GLU A 395 -27.75 1.44 -33.64
C GLU A 395 -28.47 1.98 -32.40
N ALA A 396 -27.86 2.92 -31.69
CA ALA A 396 -28.45 3.65 -30.57
C ALA A 396 -29.73 4.41 -30.96
N ALA A 397 -29.72 5.12 -32.10
CA ALA A 397 -30.89 5.82 -32.61
C ALA A 397 -32.03 4.84 -32.98
N LYS A 398 -31.71 3.71 -33.60
CA LYS A 398 -32.66 2.64 -33.94
C LYS A 398 -33.26 2.00 -32.67
N ILE A 399 -32.44 1.73 -31.65
CA ILE A 399 -32.87 1.18 -30.35
C ILE A 399 -33.76 2.18 -29.60
N ALA A 400 -33.34 3.44 -29.45
CA ALA A 400 -34.09 4.47 -28.73
C ALA A 400 -35.48 4.74 -29.37
N THR A 401 -35.52 4.82 -30.70
CA THR A 401 -36.79 4.93 -31.45
C THR A 401 -37.67 3.69 -31.26
N GLY A 402 -37.06 2.51 -31.20
CA GLY A 402 -37.74 1.26 -30.88
C GLY A 402 -38.32 1.19 -29.45
N MET A 403 -37.68 1.84 -28.47
CA MET A 403 -38.21 1.97 -27.10
C MET A 403 -39.44 2.88 -27.06
N LEU A 404 -39.38 4.07 -27.69
CA LEU A 404 -40.54 4.98 -27.79
C LEU A 404 -41.77 4.29 -28.39
N ALA A 405 -41.57 3.51 -29.46
CA ALA A 405 -42.66 2.87 -30.19
C ALA A 405 -43.45 1.84 -29.35
N ARG A 406 -42.86 1.28 -28.29
CA ARG A 406 -43.54 0.37 -27.36
C ARG A 406 -44.35 1.12 -26.31
N ASN A 407 -43.77 2.17 -25.73
CA ASN A 407 -44.42 3.01 -24.72
C ASN A 407 -45.68 3.73 -25.26
N ALA A 408 -45.80 3.87 -26.59
CA ALA A 408 -46.98 4.42 -27.25
C ALA A 408 -48.20 3.48 -27.33
N THR A 409 -48.06 2.18 -27.01
CA THR A 409 -49.15 1.18 -27.16
C THR A 409 -49.80 0.77 -25.85
N SER A 410 -50.95 1.38 -25.52
CA SER A 410 -51.78 0.99 -24.37
C SER A 410 -52.43 -0.40 -24.55
N PRO A 411 -52.33 -1.33 -23.59
CA PRO A 411 -52.91 -2.67 -23.70
C PRO A 411 -54.42 -2.69 -23.41
N PHE A 412 -55.24 -2.64 -24.46
CA PHE A 412 -56.68 -2.97 -24.39
C PHE A 412 -56.97 -4.30 -25.14
N PRO A 413 -57.42 -5.36 -24.45
CA PRO A 413 -57.69 -6.64 -25.08
C PRO A 413 -58.98 -6.61 -25.91
N LYS A 414 -58.86 -6.76 -27.24
CA LYS A 414 -60.03 -7.05 -28.08
C LYS A 414 -60.48 -8.49 -27.86
N LYS A 415 -61.78 -8.69 -27.61
CA LYS A 415 -62.41 -10.00 -27.39
C LYS A 415 -62.11 -10.97 -28.54
N GLY A 416 -61.73 -12.19 -28.17
CA GLY A 416 -61.42 -13.27 -29.12
C GLY A 416 -62.65 -13.85 -29.82
N GLY A 417 -62.40 -14.65 -30.85
CA GLY A 417 -63.42 -15.35 -31.62
C GLY A 417 -62.93 -16.70 -32.15
N LYS A 418 -63.44 -17.77 -31.52
CA LYS A 418 -63.56 -19.19 -31.92
C LYS A 418 -62.57 -19.82 -32.92
N ASP A 419 -62.19 -21.04 -32.55
CA ASP A 419 -61.48 -22.04 -33.34
C ASP A 419 -62.16 -22.42 -34.67
N ALA A 420 -61.34 -22.81 -35.64
CA ALA A 420 -61.73 -23.56 -36.84
C ALA A 420 -60.59 -24.52 -37.26
N ASP A 421 -60.94 -25.60 -37.95
CA ASP A 421 -60.13 -26.84 -37.97
C ASP A 421 -59.02 -26.90 -39.06
N LYS A 422 -58.18 -27.93 -38.91
CA LYS A 422 -57.03 -28.32 -39.74
C LYS A 422 -57.30 -28.38 -41.24
N LYS A 423 -56.23 -28.14 -42.04
CA LYS A 423 -55.76 -29.09 -43.07
C LYS A 423 -54.38 -28.72 -43.66
N GLU A 424 -53.54 -29.73 -43.85
CA GLU A 424 -52.42 -29.68 -44.80
C GLU A 424 -52.94 -29.72 -46.25
N PRO A 425 -52.09 -29.31 -47.21
CA PRO A 425 -51.94 -30.09 -48.43
C PRO A 425 -50.48 -30.49 -48.76
N VAL A 426 -50.35 -31.62 -49.47
CA VAL A 426 -49.08 -32.36 -49.69
C VAL A 426 -48.18 -31.75 -50.79
N LYS A 427 -46.86 -31.97 -50.65
CA LYS A 427 -45.77 -31.57 -51.57
C LYS A 427 -46.00 -31.94 -53.05
N LYS A 428 -45.67 -30.99 -53.94
CA LYS A 428 -45.04 -31.15 -55.28
C LYS A 428 -44.47 -29.77 -55.70
N GLY A 429 -43.21 -29.60 -56.10
CA GLY A 429 -42.08 -30.53 -56.13
C GLY A 429 -41.06 -30.15 -57.20
N LYS A 430 -39.92 -29.56 -56.83
CA LYS A 430 -38.71 -29.45 -57.66
C LYS A 430 -37.44 -29.37 -56.79
N LYS A 431 -36.29 -29.53 -57.43
CA LYS A 431 -35.06 -30.08 -56.84
C LYS A 431 -33.98 -29.05 -56.49
N ASP A 432 -33.23 -29.42 -55.45
CA ASP A 432 -31.80 -29.22 -55.21
C ASP A 432 -31.19 -27.82 -55.45
N LYS A 433 -30.94 -27.09 -54.34
CA LYS A 433 -29.61 -26.56 -54.00
C LYS A 433 -29.59 -26.13 -52.52
N GLU A 434 -28.61 -26.64 -51.79
CA GLU A 434 -28.23 -26.19 -50.44
C GLU A 434 -27.04 -25.21 -50.55
N ASP A 435 -26.70 -24.58 -49.43
CA ASP A 435 -25.47 -23.83 -49.15
C ASP A 435 -25.04 -22.68 -50.08
N GLU A 436 -25.51 -21.46 -49.76
CA GLU A 436 -24.65 -20.27 -49.63
C GLU A 436 -25.37 -19.15 -48.84
N ALA A 437 -25.30 -19.21 -47.51
CA ALA A 437 -25.87 -18.20 -46.60
C ALA A 437 -24.80 -17.43 -45.79
N SER A 438 -23.56 -17.44 -46.28
CA SER A 438 -22.34 -16.96 -45.61
C SER A 438 -21.56 -15.93 -46.47
N ALA A 439 -22.27 -15.14 -47.28
CA ALA A 439 -21.66 -14.30 -48.32
C ALA A 439 -22.26 -12.87 -48.45
N MET A 440 -22.57 -12.20 -47.33
CA MET A 440 -22.94 -10.77 -47.31
C MET A 440 -22.03 -9.87 -46.45
N LEU A 441 -20.74 -10.22 -46.41
CA LEU A 441 -19.65 -9.29 -46.08
C LEU A 441 -18.65 -9.25 -47.23
N LYS A 442 -19.01 -8.54 -48.32
CA LYS A 442 -18.03 -8.11 -49.32
C LYS A 442 -17.59 -6.69 -49.00
N ALA A 443 -16.35 -6.55 -48.58
CA ALA A 443 -15.69 -5.25 -48.50
C ALA A 443 -15.72 -4.57 -49.87
N ALA A 444 -15.99 -3.26 -49.88
CA ALA A 444 -15.76 -2.43 -51.05
C ALA A 444 -14.27 -2.03 -51.05
N ASP A 445 -13.42 -2.86 -51.67
CA ASP A 445 -12.04 -2.48 -51.96
C ASP A 445 -12.04 -1.25 -52.90
N SER A 446 -11.81 -0.09 -52.31
CA SER A 446 -11.54 1.16 -53.01
C SER A 446 -10.25 1.75 -52.44
N THR A 447 -9.12 1.29 -52.96
CA THR A 447 -7.79 1.82 -52.69
C THR A 447 -7.62 3.22 -53.28
N SER A 448 -8.29 4.18 -52.64
CA SER A 448 -8.04 5.61 -52.78
C SER A 448 -7.12 6.08 -51.66
N GLN A 449 -6.18 6.95 -51.98
CA GLN A 449 -5.07 7.33 -51.10
C GLN A 449 -5.58 8.12 -49.89
N LEU A 450 -5.22 7.68 -48.67
CA LEU A 450 -5.55 8.35 -47.42
C LEU A 450 -4.56 9.48 -47.10
N ASP A 451 -4.62 10.55 -47.90
CA ASP A 451 -4.10 11.87 -47.55
C ASP A 451 -5.24 12.90 -47.73
N GLY A 452 -6.05 13.01 -46.69
CA GLY A 452 -7.21 13.91 -46.66
C GLY A 452 -7.93 13.84 -45.33
N GLU A 453 -8.09 15.00 -44.67
CA GLU A 453 -8.83 15.10 -43.42
C GLU A 453 -10.30 14.72 -43.63
N GLY A 454 -10.85 13.90 -42.72
CA GLY A 454 -12.25 13.53 -42.74
C GLY A 454 -13.18 14.73 -42.52
N PRO A 455 -14.47 14.64 -42.87
CA PRO A 455 -15.42 15.73 -42.69
C PRO A 455 -15.51 16.13 -41.21
N VAL A 456 -15.07 17.34 -40.89
CA VAL A 456 -14.98 17.84 -39.51
C VAL A 456 -16.37 17.91 -38.85
N ASN A 457 -16.50 17.30 -37.69
CA ASN A 457 -17.72 17.24 -36.90
C ASN A 457 -17.96 18.55 -36.12
N VAL A 458 -18.42 19.59 -36.84
CA VAL A 458 -18.59 20.95 -36.31
C VAL A 458 -19.63 21.03 -35.17
N GLU A 459 -20.64 20.15 -35.14
CA GLU A 459 -21.57 20.10 -33.99
C GLU A 459 -20.92 19.46 -32.76
N GLY A 460 -20.15 18.39 -32.94
CA GLY A 460 -19.42 17.72 -31.86
C GLY A 460 -18.31 18.59 -31.25
N GLN A 461 -17.71 19.50 -32.04
CA GLN A 461 -16.70 20.44 -31.54
C GLN A 461 -17.21 21.31 -30.39
N GLN A 462 -18.50 21.65 -30.36
CA GLN A 462 -19.10 22.47 -29.30
C GLN A 462 -19.02 21.80 -27.91
N TYR A 463 -18.88 20.47 -27.81
CA TYR A 463 -18.61 19.82 -26.53
C TYR A 463 -17.22 20.18 -25.98
N VAL A 464 -16.22 20.27 -26.86
CA VAL A 464 -14.84 20.64 -26.49
C VAL A 464 -14.79 22.12 -26.10
N ASP A 465 -15.46 22.97 -26.89
CA ASP A 465 -15.49 24.43 -26.68
C ASP A 465 -16.19 24.82 -25.36
N SER A 466 -17.29 24.15 -25.03
CA SER A 466 -18.03 24.34 -23.76
C SER A 466 -17.40 23.61 -22.56
N LYS A 467 -16.37 22.78 -22.78
CA LYS A 467 -15.75 21.85 -21.82
C LYS A 467 -16.78 20.90 -21.17
N SER A 468 -17.59 20.23 -21.98
CA SER A 468 -18.56 19.23 -21.51
C SER A 468 -17.87 18.00 -20.89
N TYR A 469 -18.50 17.43 -19.87
CA TYR A 469 -18.10 16.17 -19.27
C TYR A 469 -19.29 15.32 -18.84
N VAL A 470 -19.14 14.00 -18.88
CA VAL A 470 -20.10 13.03 -18.37
C VAL A 470 -19.56 12.44 -17.07
N THR A 471 -20.36 12.49 -16.01
CA THR A 471 -20.07 11.76 -14.78
C THR A 471 -20.69 10.37 -14.86
N LEU A 472 -19.86 9.34 -14.68
CA LEU A 472 -20.26 7.94 -14.72
C LEU A 472 -19.54 7.10 -13.66
N GLU A 473 -20.18 6.03 -13.24
CA GLU A 473 -19.66 5.03 -12.29
C GLU A 473 -19.75 3.64 -12.94
N ILE A 474 -18.68 2.84 -12.88
CA ILE A 474 -18.70 1.42 -13.25
C ILE A 474 -18.30 0.60 -12.02
N VAL A 475 -19.21 -0.26 -11.55
CA VAL A 475 -18.99 -1.19 -10.43
C VAL A 475 -19.00 -2.63 -10.94
N LEU A 476 -18.12 -3.47 -10.40
CA LEU A 476 -18.04 -4.90 -10.64
C LEU A 476 -18.29 -5.67 -9.35
N HIS A 477 -19.10 -6.73 -9.42
CA HIS A 477 -19.33 -7.61 -8.27
C HIS A 477 -18.03 -8.31 -7.80
N ARG A 478 -17.18 -8.68 -8.76
CA ARG A 478 -15.84 -9.27 -8.56
C ARG A 478 -14.79 -8.38 -9.26
N ALA A 479 -13.61 -8.22 -8.65
CA ALA A 479 -12.49 -7.52 -9.29
C ALA A 479 -11.97 -8.34 -10.48
N LEU A 480 -11.58 -7.71 -11.59
CA LEU A 480 -11.04 -8.44 -12.75
C LEU A 480 -9.70 -9.10 -12.41
N VAL A 481 -8.85 -8.40 -11.65
CA VAL A 481 -7.62 -8.95 -11.07
C VAL A 481 -7.84 -9.17 -9.58
N ARG A 482 -7.74 -10.44 -9.14
CA ARG A 482 -7.84 -10.81 -7.72
C ARG A 482 -6.60 -10.34 -6.97
N ARG A 483 -6.79 -9.52 -5.92
CA ARG A 483 -5.73 -9.20 -4.95
C ARG A 483 -5.25 -10.48 -4.24
N ARG A 484 -3.96 -10.81 -4.34
CA ARG A 484 -3.34 -11.93 -3.60
C ARG A 484 -3.43 -11.68 -2.10
N GLN A 485 -3.68 -12.73 -1.31
CA GLN A 485 -3.85 -12.60 0.15
C GLN A 485 -2.52 -12.70 0.90
N PRO A 486 -2.38 -12.13 2.12
CA PRO A 486 -1.14 -12.18 2.89
C PRO A 486 -0.65 -13.61 3.17
N GLU A 487 -1.55 -14.57 3.40
CA GLU A 487 -1.24 -15.97 3.68
C GLU A 487 -0.81 -16.74 2.41
N GLU A 488 -1.24 -16.27 1.23
CA GLU A 488 -0.88 -16.79 -0.09
C GLU A 488 0.53 -16.31 -0.48
N LEU A 489 0.81 -15.02 -0.25
CA LEU A 489 2.13 -14.42 -0.41
C LEU A 489 3.16 -15.01 0.57
N ALA A 490 2.81 -15.17 1.85
CA ALA A 490 3.69 -15.77 2.85
C ALA A 490 4.04 -17.23 2.53
N LYS A 491 3.12 -18.00 1.92
CA LYS A 491 3.42 -19.36 1.41
C LYS A 491 4.41 -19.32 0.27
N ARG A 492 4.22 -18.46 -0.75
CA ARG A 492 5.19 -18.31 -1.84
C ARG A 492 6.58 -17.89 -1.35
N VAL A 493 6.66 -16.95 -0.40
CA VAL A 493 7.94 -16.59 0.24
C VAL A 493 8.57 -17.80 0.94
N ALA A 494 7.78 -18.63 1.64
CA ALA A 494 8.26 -19.87 2.24
C ALA A 494 8.61 -21.00 1.25
N GLU A 495 8.04 -20.98 0.04
CA GLU A 495 8.38 -21.89 -1.07
C GLU A 495 9.72 -21.51 -1.72
N TYR A 496 10.00 -20.21 -1.89
CA TYR A 496 11.30 -19.72 -2.37
C TYR A 496 12.40 -19.76 -1.29
N ILE A 497 12.07 -19.35 -0.05
CA ILE A 497 12.99 -19.21 1.09
C ILE A 497 12.30 -19.82 2.32
N PRO A 498 12.50 -21.12 2.61
CA PRO A 498 11.88 -21.77 3.75
C PRO A 498 12.39 -21.13 5.05
N PRO A 499 11.51 -20.92 6.05
CA PRO A 499 11.91 -20.31 7.31
C PRO A 499 12.90 -21.23 8.02
N ARG A 500 14.00 -20.67 8.53
CA ARG A 500 15.04 -21.38 9.27
C ARG A 500 14.37 -22.11 10.44
N PRO A 501 14.42 -23.45 10.51
CA PRO A 501 13.65 -24.20 11.50
C PRO A 501 14.08 -23.77 12.90
N LEU A 502 13.08 -23.45 13.74
CA LEU A 502 13.30 -23.12 15.15
C LEU A 502 13.79 -24.36 15.90
N PHE A 503 15.09 -24.61 15.84
CA PHE A 503 15.76 -25.51 16.76
C PHE A 503 15.34 -25.15 18.17
N PRO A 504 14.77 -26.08 18.95
CA PRO A 504 14.36 -25.79 20.32
C PRO A 504 15.54 -25.19 21.07
N LYS A 505 15.40 -23.95 21.57
CA LYS A 505 16.45 -23.30 22.36
C LYS A 505 16.82 -24.25 23.49
N ARG A 506 18.02 -24.85 23.43
CA ARG A 506 18.52 -25.77 24.47
C ARG A 506 18.35 -25.03 25.80
N THR A 507 17.52 -25.58 26.67
CA THR A 507 17.16 -24.88 27.89
C THR A 507 18.41 -24.66 28.71
N ASN A 508 18.65 -23.42 29.17
CA ASN A 508 19.77 -23.13 30.07
C ASN A 508 19.70 -23.96 31.37
N GLY A 509 18.54 -24.58 31.67
CA GLY A 509 18.39 -25.62 32.69
C GLY A 509 19.33 -26.81 32.51
N ALA A 510 19.61 -27.26 31.28
CA ALA A 510 20.53 -28.38 31.03
C ALA A 510 22.00 -28.02 31.35
N GLN A 511 22.46 -26.83 30.96
CA GLN A 511 23.79 -26.32 31.32
C GLN A 511 23.89 -26.04 32.83
N ARG A 512 22.90 -25.34 33.41
CA ARG A 512 22.83 -25.08 34.85
C ARG A 512 22.77 -26.35 35.70
N ALA A 513 22.11 -27.41 35.25
CA ALA A 513 22.10 -28.70 35.94
C ALA A 513 23.49 -29.36 35.99
N VAL A 514 24.30 -29.17 34.93
CA VAL A 514 25.68 -29.65 34.85
C VAL A 514 26.63 -28.76 35.66
N GLU A 515 26.42 -27.45 35.67
CA GLU A 515 27.13 -26.49 36.54
C GLU A 515 26.85 -26.77 38.03
N ASP A 516 25.58 -26.96 38.40
CA ASP A 516 25.18 -27.38 39.74
C ASP A 516 25.85 -28.70 40.14
N PHE A 517 25.91 -29.69 39.24
CA PHE A 517 26.57 -30.97 39.50
C PHE A 517 28.08 -30.80 39.72
N HIS A 518 28.77 -30.00 38.89
CA HIS A 518 30.17 -29.64 39.13
C HIS A 518 30.37 -28.96 40.50
N ASN A 519 29.48 -28.04 40.89
CA ASN A 519 29.54 -27.35 42.18
C ASN A 519 29.30 -28.29 43.37
N GLN A 520 28.36 -29.24 43.27
CA GLN A 520 28.15 -30.24 44.31
C GLN A 520 29.32 -31.23 44.41
N ILE A 521 29.93 -31.62 43.28
CA ILE A 521 31.17 -32.43 43.27
C ILE A 521 32.32 -31.68 43.95
N ALA A 522 32.49 -30.38 43.66
CA ALA A 522 33.49 -29.54 44.32
C ALA A 522 33.29 -29.51 45.84
N SER A 523 32.05 -29.28 46.29
CA SER A 523 31.69 -29.29 47.72
C SER A 523 31.98 -30.64 48.39
N VAL A 524 31.55 -31.76 47.79
CA VAL A 524 31.81 -33.11 48.31
C VAL A 524 33.30 -33.44 48.31
N PHE A 525 34.05 -33.01 47.31
CA PHE A 525 35.50 -33.21 47.23
C PHE A 525 36.25 -32.43 48.32
N SER A 526 35.93 -31.15 48.54
CA SER A 526 36.50 -30.38 49.65
C SER A 526 36.19 -31.03 51.01
N MET A 527 34.94 -31.41 51.28
CA MET A 527 34.60 -32.10 52.53
C MET A 527 35.35 -33.43 52.68
N ALA A 528 35.46 -34.24 51.62
CA ALA A 528 36.22 -35.50 51.68
C ALA A 528 37.74 -35.28 51.88
N LEU A 529 38.30 -34.19 51.34
CA LEU A 529 39.69 -33.78 51.60
C LEU A 529 39.90 -33.29 53.03
N ASP A 530 38.93 -32.57 53.61
CA ASP A 530 39.06 -32.06 54.97
C ASP A 530 38.90 -33.18 56.02
N GLU A 531 38.01 -34.16 55.78
CA GLU A 531 37.96 -35.41 56.58
C GLU A 531 39.27 -36.21 56.49
N PHE A 532 39.89 -36.26 55.30
CA PHE A 532 41.18 -36.91 55.10
C PHE A 532 42.30 -36.14 55.83
N ARG A 533 42.30 -34.80 55.78
CA ARG A 533 43.24 -33.96 56.52
C ARG A 533 43.08 -34.13 58.03
N GLU A 534 41.86 -34.06 58.56
CA GLU A 534 41.60 -34.24 60.01
C GLU A 534 42.12 -35.61 60.52
N LYS A 535 41.88 -36.69 59.76
CA LYS A 535 42.23 -38.06 60.17
C LYS A 535 43.68 -38.47 59.93
N PHE A 536 44.40 -37.76 59.07
CA PHE A 536 45.78 -38.10 58.69
C PHE A 536 46.78 -36.95 58.88
N ALA A 537 46.39 -35.81 59.47
CA ALA A 537 47.30 -34.68 59.75
C ALA A 537 48.59 -35.12 60.48
N ASP A 538 48.44 -35.88 61.56
CA ASP A 538 49.57 -36.40 62.34
C ASP A 538 50.43 -37.43 61.55
N GLU A 539 49.86 -38.11 60.55
CA GLU A 539 50.57 -39.01 59.64
C GLU A 539 51.21 -38.30 58.43
N LEU A 540 50.83 -37.06 58.14
CA LEU A 540 51.41 -36.21 57.07
C LEU A 540 52.44 -35.21 57.60
N GLY A 541 52.48 -34.97 58.91
CA GLY A 541 53.34 -33.96 59.53
C GLY A 541 54.84 -34.26 59.50
N ASP A 542 55.24 -35.53 59.36
CA ASP A 542 56.65 -35.93 59.48
C ASP A 542 57.13 -36.86 58.36
N THR A 543 58.25 -36.47 57.73
CA THR A 543 59.02 -37.13 56.66
C THR A 543 58.40 -37.33 55.27
N SER A 544 59.16 -36.90 54.26
CA SER A 544 58.92 -37.17 52.83
C SER A 544 59.32 -38.59 52.45
N VAL A 545 58.41 -39.55 52.61
CA VAL A 545 58.59 -40.94 52.14
C VAL A 545 57.60 -41.24 51.01
N THR A 546 58.09 -41.86 49.93
CA THR A 546 57.24 -42.38 48.85
C THR A 546 56.32 -43.48 49.39
N ALA A 547 55.06 -43.14 49.68
CA ALA A 547 54.08 -44.09 50.20
C ALA A 547 53.91 -45.28 49.26
N SER A 548 53.92 -46.50 49.82
CA SER A 548 53.65 -47.70 49.04
C SER A 548 52.22 -47.67 48.48
N LEU A 549 52.01 -48.29 47.32
CA LEU A 549 50.69 -48.51 46.75
C LEU A 549 49.77 -49.23 47.75
N GLU A 550 50.32 -50.16 48.53
CA GLU A 550 49.58 -50.83 49.61
C GLU A 550 49.18 -49.88 50.75
N ASP A 551 50.02 -48.90 51.08
CA ASP A 551 49.77 -48.00 52.22
C ASP A 551 48.78 -46.91 51.86
N MET A 552 48.79 -46.48 50.60
CA MET A 552 47.71 -45.68 50.02
C MET A 552 46.38 -46.44 50.00
N GLU A 553 46.38 -47.73 49.64
CA GLU A 553 45.16 -48.54 49.66
C GLU A 553 44.67 -48.84 51.09
N LYS A 554 45.57 -49.06 52.07
CA LYS A 554 45.24 -49.16 53.51
C LYS A 554 44.63 -47.85 54.04
N ARG A 555 45.23 -46.69 53.72
CA ARG A 555 44.68 -45.36 54.08
C ARG A 555 43.31 -45.13 53.45
N ARG A 556 43.12 -45.48 52.18
CA ARG A 556 41.85 -45.43 51.47
C ARG A 556 40.78 -46.32 52.12
N GLN A 557 41.12 -47.56 52.48
CA GLN A 557 40.20 -48.48 53.16
C GLN A 557 39.80 -47.96 54.56
N LYS A 558 40.76 -47.43 55.34
CA LYS A 558 40.52 -46.78 56.65
C LYS A 558 39.57 -45.57 56.51
N LEU A 559 39.83 -44.69 55.53
CA LEU A 559 38.96 -43.55 55.22
C LEU A 559 37.55 -43.98 54.79
N ILE A 560 37.43 -44.98 53.90
CA ILE A 560 36.13 -45.49 53.44
C ILE A 560 35.34 -46.12 54.60
N PHE A 561 36.01 -46.88 55.49
CA PHE A 561 35.37 -47.43 56.69
C PHE A 561 34.84 -46.32 57.60
N ASP A 562 35.64 -45.30 57.88
CA ASP A 562 35.26 -44.17 58.74
C ASP A 562 34.16 -43.29 58.13
N LEU A 563 34.17 -43.04 56.82
CA LEU A 563 33.12 -42.29 56.14
C LEU A 563 31.79 -43.05 56.12
N ASN A 564 31.82 -44.38 56.10
CA ASN A 564 30.61 -45.21 56.21
C ASN A 564 30.11 -45.30 57.66
N SER A 565 30.98 -45.53 58.65
CA SER A 565 30.58 -45.66 60.06
C SER A 565 30.09 -44.34 60.69
N SER A 566 30.63 -43.21 60.23
CA SER A 566 30.15 -41.87 60.61
C SER A 566 28.90 -41.40 59.85
N GLY A 567 28.44 -42.15 58.83
CA GLY A 567 27.32 -41.76 57.97
C GLY A 567 27.61 -40.65 56.96
N LYS A 568 28.80 -40.03 56.98
CA LYS A 568 29.17 -38.93 56.07
C LYS A 568 29.14 -39.35 54.59
N TYR A 569 29.49 -40.60 54.28
CA TYR A 569 29.35 -41.18 52.94
C TYR A 569 27.89 -41.17 52.42
N PHE A 570 26.91 -41.38 53.31
CA PHE A 570 25.49 -41.32 52.93
C PHE A 570 25.06 -39.87 52.65
N ALA A 571 25.55 -38.89 53.43
CA ALA A 571 25.28 -37.47 53.18
C ALA A 571 25.80 -37.02 51.81
N PHE A 572 27.05 -37.36 51.46
CA PHE A 572 27.62 -37.07 50.14
C PHE A 572 26.80 -37.69 49.00
N LYS A 573 26.31 -38.93 49.18
CA LYS A 573 25.48 -39.62 48.19
C LYS A 573 24.12 -38.94 47.97
N GLU A 574 23.45 -38.52 49.04
CA GLU A 574 22.16 -37.83 48.96
C GLU A 574 22.29 -36.40 48.40
N GLN A 575 23.41 -35.72 48.68
CA GLN A 575 23.74 -34.41 48.09
C GLN A 575 23.90 -34.49 46.56
N LEU A 576 24.68 -35.45 46.05
CA LEU A 576 24.89 -35.63 44.61
C LEU A 576 23.62 -36.09 43.88
N LYS A 577 22.80 -36.94 44.52
CA LYS A 577 21.53 -37.47 43.98
C LYS A 577 20.59 -36.37 43.47
N HIS A 578 20.46 -35.25 44.17
CA HIS A 578 19.60 -34.15 43.73
C HIS A 578 20.09 -33.49 42.44
N ALA A 579 21.41 -33.29 42.28
CA ALA A 579 22.00 -32.76 41.06
C ALA A 579 21.91 -33.77 39.90
N VAL A 580 22.11 -35.07 40.16
CA VAL A 580 21.93 -36.14 39.16
C VAL A 580 20.49 -36.20 38.65
N VAL A 581 19.50 -36.15 39.55
CA VAL A 581 18.07 -36.09 39.15
C VAL A 581 17.77 -34.84 38.32
N LYS A 582 18.40 -33.70 38.62
CA LYS A 582 18.30 -32.49 37.80
C LYS A 582 18.89 -32.68 36.40
N ILE A 583 20.03 -33.37 36.26
CA ILE A 583 20.60 -33.73 34.94
C ILE A 583 19.66 -34.67 34.18
N VAL A 584 19.12 -35.72 34.81
CA VAL A 584 18.17 -36.65 34.15
C VAL A 584 16.91 -35.93 33.66
N ARG A 585 16.41 -34.97 34.43
CA ARG A 585 15.26 -34.14 34.06
C ARG A 585 15.58 -33.13 32.96
N GLU A 586 16.64 -32.34 33.11
CA GLU A 586 16.89 -31.16 32.25
C GLU A 586 17.73 -31.47 31.01
N LYS A 587 18.71 -32.38 31.09
CA LYS A 587 19.55 -32.80 29.94
C LYS A 587 18.90 -33.92 29.15
N TYR A 588 18.38 -34.94 29.83
CA TYR A 588 17.84 -36.15 29.21
C TYR A 588 16.32 -36.12 28.98
N LEU A 589 15.61 -35.14 29.54
CA LEU A 589 14.16 -34.96 29.42
C LEU A 589 13.34 -36.20 29.84
N LYS A 590 13.92 -37.10 30.65
CA LYS A 590 13.27 -38.31 31.15
C LYS A 590 12.44 -37.98 32.40
N THR A 591 11.14 -37.83 32.21
CA THR A 591 10.16 -37.55 33.28
C THR A 591 9.16 -38.70 33.51
N THR A 592 9.25 -39.77 32.72
CA THR A 592 8.40 -40.97 32.79
C THR A 592 9.24 -42.22 33.11
N SER A 593 8.59 -43.28 33.60
CA SER A 593 9.21 -44.60 33.75
C SER A 593 9.59 -45.22 32.41
N PHE A 594 10.63 -46.07 32.42
CA PHE A 594 11.06 -46.90 31.28
C PHE A 594 10.06 -48.04 31.04
N ALA A 595 9.98 -48.55 29.81
CA ALA A 595 9.03 -49.60 29.45
C ALA A 595 9.59 -51.01 29.67
N THR A 596 10.91 -51.17 29.57
CA THR A 596 11.63 -52.43 29.80
C THR A 596 12.81 -52.23 30.76
N ASP A 597 13.24 -53.29 31.44
CA ASP A 597 14.43 -53.25 32.31
C ASP A 597 15.72 -53.10 31.47
N GLU A 598 15.74 -53.63 30.24
CA GLU A 598 16.87 -53.47 29.31
C GLU A 598 17.10 -51.99 28.93
N GLU A 599 16.03 -51.22 28.65
CA GLU A 599 16.10 -49.76 28.48
C GLU A 599 16.66 -49.06 29.72
N LEU A 600 16.24 -49.49 30.92
CA LEU A 600 16.69 -48.92 32.18
C LEU A 600 18.19 -49.19 32.41
N GLN A 601 18.67 -50.42 32.22
CA GLN A 601 20.08 -50.76 32.39
C GLN A 601 20.97 -50.05 31.33
N ALA A 602 20.50 -49.94 30.09
CA ALA A 602 21.17 -49.18 29.04
C ALA A 602 21.28 -47.68 29.42
N PHE A 603 20.18 -47.06 29.87
CA PHE A 603 20.17 -45.67 30.29
C PHE A 603 21.03 -45.42 31.54
N LEU A 604 21.00 -46.32 32.53
CA LEU A 604 21.85 -46.22 33.73
C LEU A 604 23.34 -46.33 33.37
N SER A 605 23.69 -47.16 32.38
CA SER A 605 25.07 -47.28 31.88
C SER A 605 25.54 -46.01 31.17
N GLU A 606 24.71 -45.45 30.27
CA GLU A 606 25.01 -44.19 29.58
C GLU A 606 25.12 -43.02 30.57
N LEU A 607 24.19 -42.93 31.52
CA LEU A 607 24.18 -41.93 32.58
C LEU A 607 25.41 -42.06 33.48
N TYR A 608 25.82 -43.28 33.85
CA TYR A 608 27.02 -43.50 34.65
C TYR A 608 28.28 -42.98 33.95
N VAL A 609 28.49 -43.33 32.68
CA VAL A 609 29.63 -42.83 31.88
C VAL A 609 29.60 -41.30 31.82
N TYR A 610 28.45 -40.71 31.48
CA TYR A 610 28.34 -39.26 31.39
C TYR A 610 28.60 -38.55 32.74
N LEU A 611 28.09 -39.07 33.85
CA LEU A 611 28.33 -38.51 35.18
C LEU A 611 29.78 -38.66 35.63
N MET A 612 30.45 -39.76 35.26
CA MET A 612 31.90 -39.92 35.48
C MET A 612 32.71 -38.89 34.68
N ASP A 613 32.39 -38.67 33.41
CA ASP A 613 33.06 -37.66 32.58
C ASP A 613 32.86 -36.24 33.15
N GLN A 614 31.63 -35.88 33.53
CA GLN A 614 31.38 -34.59 34.17
C GLN A 614 32.02 -34.50 35.57
N MET A 615 32.13 -35.60 36.31
CA MET A 615 32.87 -35.63 37.57
C MET A 615 34.36 -35.38 37.36
N HIS A 616 34.98 -36.00 36.35
CA HIS A 616 36.37 -35.73 36.00
C HIS A 616 36.58 -34.29 35.52
N ILE A 617 35.65 -33.71 34.76
CA ILE A 617 35.68 -32.29 34.37
C ILE A 617 35.50 -31.37 35.59
N GLY A 618 34.59 -31.69 36.52
CA GLY A 618 34.36 -30.93 37.74
C GLY A 618 35.56 -30.93 38.68
N LEU A 619 36.09 -32.12 38.98
CA LEU A 619 37.32 -32.29 39.77
C LEU A 619 38.52 -31.64 39.07
N SER A 620 38.66 -31.80 37.75
CA SER A 620 39.72 -31.13 36.97
C SER A 620 39.62 -29.61 37.09
N LYS A 621 38.42 -29.01 36.99
CA LYS A 621 38.24 -27.56 37.24
C LYS A 621 38.72 -27.15 38.63
N VAL A 622 38.30 -27.86 39.68
CA VAL A 622 38.71 -27.57 41.07
C VAL A 622 40.23 -27.69 41.25
N LEU A 623 40.86 -28.64 40.56
CA LEU A 623 42.31 -28.90 40.61
C LEU A 623 43.14 -28.06 39.62
N SER A 624 42.51 -27.28 38.73
CA SER A 624 43.18 -26.44 37.71
C SER A 624 42.81 -24.95 37.80
N LEU A 625 42.35 -24.52 38.97
CA LEU A 625 41.98 -23.12 39.26
C LEU A 625 43.15 -22.12 39.27
N GLU A 626 44.38 -22.57 38.99
CA GLU A 626 45.56 -21.70 38.83
C GLU A 626 45.86 -21.34 37.36
N ASP A 627 45.34 -22.07 36.36
CA ASP A 627 45.93 -22.03 35.01
C ASP A 627 44.91 -21.99 33.84
N LYS A 628 43.97 -21.04 33.91
CA LYS A 628 43.20 -20.57 32.74
C LYS A 628 42.99 -19.07 32.77
N THR A 629 43.64 -18.36 31.84
CA THR A 629 43.29 -16.98 31.51
C THR A 629 41.83 -16.88 31.05
N PRO A 630 41.04 -15.92 31.54
CA PRO A 630 39.71 -15.67 31.01
C PRO A 630 39.82 -15.19 29.56
N VAL A 631 38.91 -15.64 28.69
CA VAL A 631 38.78 -15.08 27.33
C VAL A 631 38.31 -13.62 27.50
N PRO A 632 39.02 -12.62 26.93
CA PRO A 632 38.59 -11.23 27.00
C PRO A 632 37.20 -11.02 26.41
N GLU A 633 36.42 -10.10 26.99
CA GLU A 633 35.16 -9.69 26.39
C GLU A 633 35.42 -8.92 25.07
N PRO A 634 34.55 -9.04 24.03
CA PRO A 634 34.76 -8.34 22.77
C PRO A 634 34.73 -6.83 22.95
N LEU A 635 35.88 -6.18 22.73
CA LEU A 635 36.11 -4.75 23.02
C LEU A 635 35.21 -3.80 22.19
N ALA A 636 35.00 -4.12 20.92
CA ALA A 636 34.10 -3.34 20.04
C ALA A 636 32.66 -3.84 20.11
N THR A 637 31.69 -2.92 20.14
CA THR A 637 30.25 -3.21 20.00
C THR A 637 29.87 -3.50 18.54
N ASP A 638 28.69 -4.09 18.32
CA ASP A 638 28.18 -4.36 16.96
C ASP A 638 28.02 -3.09 16.11
N ALA A 639 27.52 -2.01 16.72
CA ALA A 639 27.41 -0.71 16.06
C ALA A 639 28.79 -0.16 15.64
N GLN A 640 29.81 -0.28 16.49
CA GLN A 640 31.18 0.10 16.13
C GLN A 640 31.72 -0.74 14.96
N LEU A 641 31.49 -2.05 14.94
CA LEU A 641 31.85 -2.88 13.77
C LEU A 641 31.13 -2.44 12.48
N LYS A 642 29.85 -2.04 12.57
CA LYS A 642 29.12 -1.48 11.41
C LYS A 642 29.74 -0.17 10.92
N HIS A 643 30.21 0.69 11.82
CA HIS A 643 30.96 1.89 11.45
C HIS A 643 32.33 1.58 10.85
N PHE A 644 33.08 0.62 11.41
CA PHE A 644 34.40 0.24 10.87
C PHE A 644 34.30 -0.43 9.49
N ALA A 645 33.24 -1.19 9.24
CA ALA A 645 32.97 -1.76 7.92
C ALA A 645 32.68 -0.67 6.87
N ARG A 646 31.83 0.31 7.19
CA ARG A 646 31.57 1.49 6.33
C ARG A 646 32.78 2.39 6.14
N GLU A 647 33.62 2.56 7.16
CA GLU A 647 34.89 3.30 7.03
C GLU A 647 35.85 2.58 6.09
N ALA A 648 35.94 1.25 6.17
CA ALA A 648 36.73 0.44 5.24
C ALA A 648 36.18 0.48 3.80
N GLU A 649 34.86 0.53 3.59
CA GLU A 649 34.25 0.77 2.26
C GLU A 649 34.67 2.12 1.66
N VAL A 650 34.54 3.22 2.43
CA VAL A 650 34.92 4.59 2.00
C VAL A 650 36.44 4.74 1.80
N ASN A 651 37.22 3.81 2.32
CA ASN A 651 38.66 3.69 2.11
C ASN A 651 39.05 2.70 1.00
N GLU A 652 38.09 2.13 0.26
CA GLU A 652 38.26 1.05 -0.74
C GLU A 652 38.94 -0.24 -0.20
N ASN A 653 39.08 -0.38 1.12
CA ASN A 653 39.68 -1.53 1.80
C ASN A 653 38.66 -2.68 1.94
N PHE A 654 38.17 -3.18 0.81
CA PHE A 654 37.08 -4.16 0.74
C PHE A 654 37.35 -5.45 1.52
N GLU A 655 38.61 -5.92 1.61
CA GLU A 655 38.95 -7.08 2.44
C GLU A 655 38.71 -6.85 3.93
N LEU A 656 38.94 -5.62 4.42
CA LEU A 656 38.76 -5.27 5.83
C LEU A 656 37.27 -5.06 6.14
N ALA A 657 36.53 -4.41 5.23
CA ALA A 657 35.07 -4.31 5.31
C ALA A 657 34.41 -5.70 5.39
N ALA A 658 34.82 -6.63 4.52
CA ALA A 658 34.34 -8.01 4.52
C ALA A 658 34.63 -8.73 5.85
N LYS A 659 35.82 -8.55 6.44
CA LYS A 659 36.18 -9.12 7.75
C LYS A 659 35.25 -8.60 8.86
N TYR A 660 35.01 -7.30 8.94
CA TYR A 660 34.11 -6.72 9.96
C TYR A 660 32.66 -7.19 9.82
N TYR A 661 32.11 -7.25 8.60
CA TYR A 661 30.75 -7.81 8.39
C TYR A 661 30.66 -9.30 8.75
N GLN A 662 31.66 -10.10 8.38
CA GLN A 662 31.74 -11.51 8.76
C GLN A 662 31.88 -11.69 10.29
N GLU A 663 32.57 -10.78 10.98
CA GLU A 663 32.65 -10.80 12.45
C GLU A 663 31.30 -10.53 13.12
N ARG A 664 30.53 -9.55 12.63
CA ARG A 664 29.16 -9.27 13.11
C ARG A 664 28.25 -10.49 12.96
N ILE A 665 28.27 -11.12 11.78
CA ILE A 665 27.54 -12.37 11.52
C ILE A 665 28.06 -13.51 12.43
N ALA A 666 29.37 -13.62 12.65
CA ALA A 666 29.95 -14.64 13.53
C ALA A 666 29.52 -14.48 15.00
N ARG A 667 29.42 -13.23 15.48
CA ARG A 667 28.93 -12.86 16.82
C ARG A 667 27.46 -13.19 17.01
N ASN A 668 26.59 -12.86 16.04
CA ASN A 668 25.17 -13.22 16.10
C ASN A 668 24.61 -13.70 14.75
N LYS A 669 24.75 -15.01 14.50
CA LYS A 669 24.23 -15.69 13.30
C LYS A 669 22.69 -15.68 13.15
N ALA A 670 21.97 -15.20 14.17
CA ALA A 670 20.50 -15.11 14.20
C ALA A 670 19.98 -13.67 14.11
N ASP A 671 20.85 -12.68 13.87
CA ASP A 671 20.44 -11.32 13.54
C ASP A 671 20.22 -11.16 12.01
N PRO A 672 19.03 -10.78 11.53
CA PRO A 672 18.81 -10.51 10.11
C PRO A 672 19.49 -9.20 9.64
N GLU A 673 19.79 -8.24 10.51
CA GLU A 673 20.39 -6.96 10.11
C GLU A 673 21.86 -7.11 9.70
N ALA A 674 22.67 -7.87 10.44
CA ALA A 674 24.05 -8.20 10.06
C ALA A 674 24.15 -8.92 8.70
N TRP A 675 23.21 -9.83 8.40
CA TRP A 675 23.13 -10.47 7.07
C TRP A 675 22.69 -9.49 5.98
N PHE A 676 21.74 -8.59 6.27
CA PHE A 676 21.31 -7.55 5.34
C PHE A 676 22.44 -6.59 4.98
N ASP A 677 23.16 -6.07 5.99
CA ASP A 677 24.28 -5.15 5.80
C ASP A 677 25.38 -5.81 4.93
N TYR A 678 25.78 -7.05 5.23
CA TYR A 678 26.75 -7.77 4.41
C TYR A 678 26.25 -8.02 2.99
N GLY A 679 24.94 -8.26 2.80
CA GLY A 679 24.31 -8.32 1.48
C GLY A 679 24.43 -7.01 0.69
N THR A 680 24.22 -5.85 1.32
CA THR A 680 24.42 -4.54 0.68
C THR A 680 25.87 -4.27 0.29
N PHE A 681 26.83 -4.70 1.12
CA PHE A 681 28.25 -4.67 0.78
C PHE A 681 28.58 -5.59 -0.41
N CYS A 682 28.03 -6.81 -0.44
CA CYS A 682 28.18 -7.72 -1.59
C CYS A 682 27.60 -7.13 -2.89
N LEU A 683 26.48 -6.40 -2.85
CA LEU A 683 25.98 -5.65 -4.01
C LEU A 683 26.98 -4.57 -4.46
N TYR A 684 27.59 -3.83 -3.53
CA TYR A 684 28.55 -2.76 -3.87
C TYR A 684 29.79 -3.29 -4.60
N ILE A 685 30.37 -4.39 -4.13
CA ILE A 685 31.50 -5.06 -4.82
C ILE A 685 31.06 -5.87 -6.06
N SER A 686 29.79 -5.77 -6.47
CA SER A 686 29.18 -6.53 -7.59
C SER A 686 29.20 -8.06 -7.44
N ASP A 687 29.31 -8.56 -6.21
CA ASP A 687 29.25 -9.99 -5.86
C ASP A 687 27.79 -10.42 -5.63
N ILE A 688 27.00 -10.34 -6.72
CA ILE A 688 25.58 -10.67 -6.75
C ILE A 688 25.25 -12.05 -6.13
N PRO A 689 25.97 -13.16 -6.38
CA PRO A 689 25.60 -14.43 -5.77
C PRO A 689 25.79 -14.44 -4.24
N LYS A 690 26.84 -13.81 -3.68
CA LYS A 690 26.95 -13.68 -2.22
C LYS A 690 25.89 -12.75 -1.64
N ALA A 691 25.53 -11.67 -2.35
CA ALA A 691 24.42 -10.81 -1.94
C ALA A 691 23.10 -11.61 -1.88
N GLU A 692 22.83 -12.44 -2.89
CA GLU A 692 21.67 -13.32 -2.93
C GLU A 692 21.65 -14.30 -1.74
N GLU A 693 22.76 -14.97 -1.43
CA GLU A 693 22.89 -15.85 -0.25
C GLU A 693 22.63 -15.12 1.07
N CYS A 694 23.16 -13.90 1.23
CA CYS A 694 22.99 -13.10 2.44
C CYS A 694 21.53 -12.66 2.63
N PHE A 695 20.85 -12.22 1.56
CA PHE A 695 19.44 -11.88 1.62
C PHE A 695 18.54 -13.11 1.82
N LYS A 696 18.91 -14.29 1.31
CA LYS A 696 18.23 -15.57 1.60
C LYS A 696 18.30 -15.90 3.09
N GLU A 697 19.47 -15.83 3.72
CA GLU A 697 19.61 -16.09 5.17
C GLU A 697 18.88 -15.05 6.01
N CYS A 698 18.93 -13.77 5.62
CA CYS A 698 18.18 -12.68 6.24
C CYS A 698 16.65 -12.97 6.26
N ILE A 699 16.08 -13.37 5.13
CA ILE A 699 14.64 -13.71 4.99
C ILE A 699 14.32 -15.05 5.67
N ALA A 700 15.23 -16.03 5.65
CA ALA A 700 15.05 -17.30 6.35
C ALA A 700 15.01 -17.13 7.87
N ILE A 701 15.78 -16.18 8.42
CA ILE A 701 15.72 -15.77 9.83
C ILE A 701 14.44 -14.98 10.12
N ASN A 702 14.07 -14.02 9.26
CA ASN A 702 12.89 -13.19 9.43
C ASN A 702 12.15 -12.96 8.09
N GLN A 703 11.11 -13.76 7.85
CA GLN A 703 10.27 -13.68 6.64
C GLN A 703 9.46 -12.38 6.52
N ARG A 704 9.53 -11.47 7.49
CA ARG A 704 8.94 -10.12 7.44
C ARG A 704 10.00 -9.01 7.44
N HIS A 705 11.27 -9.32 7.18
CA HIS A 705 12.31 -8.30 7.12
C HIS A 705 12.18 -7.43 5.87
N PHE A 706 11.51 -6.30 6.03
CA PHE A 706 11.10 -5.37 4.96
C PHE A 706 12.23 -5.02 3.97
N ASN A 707 13.37 -4.51 4.47
CA ASN A 707 14.49 -4.12 3.61
C ASN A 707 15.09 -5.32 2.84
N GLY A 708 15.17 -6.49 3.49
CA GLY A 708 15.67 -7.72 2.88
C GLY A 708 14.78 -8.25 1.76
N LEU A 709 13.45 -8.17 1.94
CA LEU A 709 12.49 -8.54 0.90
C LEU A 709 12.59 -7.62 -0.33
N ILE A 710 12.77 -6.31 -0.13
CA ILE A 710 12.97 -5.37 -1.24
C ILE A 710 14.28 -5.65 -1.98
N LEU A 711 15.41 -5.83 -1.29
CA LEU A 711 16.69 -6.10 -1.99
C LEU A 711 16.75 -7.49 -2.62
N TYR A 712 16.12 -8.51 -2.02
CA TYR A 712 15.96 -9.80 -2.70
C TYR A 712 15.08 -9.68 -3.95
N GLY A 713 14.03 -8.85 -3.91
CA GLY A 713 13.24 -8.48 -5.09
C GLY A 713 14.09 -7.79 -6.17
N VAL A 714 14.97 -6.86 -5.79
CA VAL A 714 15.93 -6.19 -6.69
C VAL A 714 16.89 -7.20 -7.33
N VAL A 715 17.50 -8.11 -6.55
CA VAL A 715 18.40 -9.15 -7.06
C VAL A 715 17.66 -10.10 -8.00
N CYS A 716 16.45 -10.55 -7.65
CA CYS A 716 15.62 -11.35 -8.57
C CYS A 716 15.30 -10.60 -9.87
N ALA A 717 15.02 -9.29 -9.82
CA ALA A 717 14.75 -8.48 -11.00
C ALA A 717 16.00 -8.24 -11.87
N MET A 718 17.18 -8.10 -11.25
CA MET A 718 18.47 -8.00 -11.95
C MET A 718 18.87 -9.31 -12.66
N GLU A 719 18.36 -10.45 -12.19
CA GLU A 719 18.54 -11.77 -12.81
C GLU A 719 17.33 -12.22 -13.64
N GLU A 720 16.44 -11.30 -14.03
CA GLU A 720 15.24 -11.56 -14.85
C GLU A 720 14.22 -12.56 -14.24
N ARG A 721 14.33 -12.89 -12.94
CA ARG A 721 13.46 -13.81 -12.18
C ARG A 721 12.16 -13.12 -11.76
N ASN A 722 11.41 -12.64 -12.75
CA ASN A 722 10.26 -11.74 -12.58
C ASN A 722 9.16 -12.27 -11.66
N ASP A 723 8.76 -13.55 -11.75
CA ASP A 723 7.72 -14.14 -10.88
C ASP A 723 8.09 -14.12 -9.38
N ALA A 724 9.38 -14.30 -9.08
CA ALA A 724 9.90 -14.19 -7.73
C ALA A 724 9.92 -12.72 -7.31
N ALA A 725 10.56 -11.85 -8.10
CA ALA A 725 10.67 -10.42 -7.81
C ALA A 725 9.30 -9.76 -7.54
N GLU A 726 8.28 -10.05 -8.36
CA GLU A 726 6.90 -9.59 -8.14
C GLU A 726 6.38 -10.04 -6.78
N THR A 727 6.54 -11.33 -6.46
CA THR A 727 6.10 -11.87 -5.17
C THR A 727 6.78 -11.14 -4.00
N PHE A 728 8.09 -10.86 -4.09
CA PHE A 728 8.82 -10.17 -3.03
C PHE A 728 8.42 -8.69 -2.88
N PHE A 729 8.31 -7.93 -3.96
CA PHE A 729 7.82 -6.54 -3.91
C PHE A 729 6.35 -6.44 -3.46
N GLU A 730 5.49 -7.37 -3.88
CA GLU A 730 4.13 -7.48 -3.33
C GLU A 730 4.15 -7.77 -1.82
N THR A 731 5.04 -8.63 -1.31
CA THR A 731 5.09 -8.89 0.14
C THR A 731 5.50 -7.66 0.94
N ALA A 732 6.43 -6.84 0.42
CA ALA A 732 6.84 -5.59 1.06
C ALA A 732 5.65 -4.61 1.21
N THR A 733 4.84 -4.41 0.15
CA THR A 733 3.64 -3.55 0.20
C THR A 733 2.50 -4.11 1.07
N ARG A 734 2.59 -5.35 1.56
CA ARG A 734 1.65 -5.91 2.56
C ARG A 734 2.20 -5.92 3.99
N ILE A 735 3.51 -5.85 4.17
CA ILE A 735 4.15 -5.70 5.48
C ILE A 735 4.03 -4.25 5.94
N ASP A 736 4.28 -3.29 5.05
CA ASP A 736 3.97 -1.88 5.26
C ASP A 736 3.18 -1.30 4.07
N PRO A 737 1.83 -1.23 4.16
CA PRO A 737 0.99 -0.61 3.15
C PRO A 737 1.17 0.91 2.99
N HIS A 738 1.76 1.60 3.98
CA HIS A 738 1.99 3.05 3.98
C HIS A 738 3.40 3.45 3.53
N SER A 739 4.26 2.47 3.23
CA SER A 739 5.60 2.71 2.70
C SER A 739 5.55 3.24 1.27
N THR A 740 5.91 4.51 1.10
CA THR A 740 6.18 5.12 -0.22
C THR A 740 7.25 4.35 -0.98
N LEU A 741 8.30 3.90 -0.29
CA LEU A 741 9.40 3.13 -0.86
C LEU A 741 8.91 1.80 -1.47
N ALA A 742 8.12 1.00 -0.73
CA ALA A 742 7.68 -0.30 -1.23
C ALA A 742 6.83 -0.19 -2.52
N TRP A 743 5.92 0.77 -2.57
CA TRP A 743 5.11 1.03 -3.76
C TRP A 743 5.93 1.60 -4.92
N THR A 744 6.88 2.49 -4.66
CA THR A 744 7.80 3.02 -5.70
C THR A 744 8.67 1.90 -6.29
N MET A 745 9.21 1.02 -5.44
CA MET A 745 10.02 -0.12 -5.87
C MET A 745 9.22 -1.13 -6.72
N LEU A 746 7.96 -1.40 -6.36
CA LEU A 746 7.04 -2.22 -7.17
C LEU A 746 6.74 -1.56 -8.53
N GLY A 747 6.60 -0.24 -8.57
CA GLY A 747 6.43 0.51 -9.83
C GLY A 747 7.65 0.45 -10.74
N LEU A 748 8.84 0.74 -10.22
CA LEU A 748 10.13 0.65 -10.95
C LEU A 748 10.45 -0.77 -11.44
N PHE A 749 9.91 -1.78 -10.77
CA PHE A 749 9.97 -3.18 -11.18
C PHE A 749 9.03 -3.46 -12.36
N TYR A 750 7.75 -3.10 -12.28
CA TYR A 750 6.78 -3.31 -13.37
C TYR A 750 7.11 -2.49 -14.63
N ASP A 751 7.57 -1.25 -14.46
CA ASP A 751 8.11 -0.39 -15.52
C ASP A 751 9.29 -1.07 -16.23
N GLY A 752 10.23 -1.63 -15.46
CA GLY A 752 11.34 -2.42 -15.96
C GLY A 752 11.00 -3.72 -16.69
N ILE A 753 9.74 -4.16 -16.67
CA ILE A 753 9.19 -5.31 -17.41
C ILE A 753 8.34 -4.84 -18.62
N GLY A 754 7.99 -3.55 -18.71
CA GLY A 754 7.03 -3.03 -19.69
C GLY A 754 5.58 -3.33 -19.33
N ASN A 755 5.24 -3.38 -18.04
CA ASN A 755 3.87 -3.55 -17.54
C ASN A 755 3.31 -2.21 -17.03
N ASP A 756 3.14 -1.26 -17.96
CA ASP A 756 2.75 0.14 -17.71
C ASP A 756 1.54 0.29 -16.77
N ILE A 757 0.57 -0.63 -16.86
CA ILE A 757 -0.69 -0.55 -16.10
C ILE A 757 -0.45 -0.82 -14.62
N GLN A 758 0.42 -1.78 -14.28
CA GLN A 758 0.76 -2.08 -12.89
C GLN A 758 1.86 -1.15 -12.35
N ALA A 759 2.71 -0.60 -13.23
CA ALA A 759 3.63 0.49 -12.87
C ALA A 759 2.86 1.76 -12.47
N GLU A 760 1.90 2.20 -13.29
CA GLU A 760 1.01 3.34 -13.02
C GLU A 760 0.23 3.14 -11.72
N MET A 761 -0.33 1.94 -11.48
CA MET A 761 -1.00 1.57 -10.23
C MET A 761 -0.09 1.79 -9.00
N ALA A 762 1.13 1.27 -9.06
CA ALA A 762 2.06 1.32 -7.94
C ALA A 762 2.58 2.75 -7.69
N PHE A 763 2.83 3.54 -8.74
CA PHE A 763 3.20 4.95 -8.60
C PHE A 763 2.05 5.84 -8.08
N LEU A 764 0.80 5.57 -8.47
CA LEU A 764 -0.38 6.26 -7.94
C LEU A 764 -0.58 5.96 -6.44
N GLU A 765 -0.45 4.71 -6.01
CA GLU A 765 -0.49 4.36 -4.58
C GLU A 765 0.72 4.94 -3.81
N ALA A 766 1.93 4.90 -4.38
CA ALA A 766 3.10 5.55 -3.77
C ALA A 766 2.86 7.05 -3.54
N GLN A 767 2.32 7.76 -4.53
CA GLN A 767 2.02 9.19 -4.43
C GLN A 767 0.89 9.45 -3.42
N LYS A 768 -0.11 8.56 -3.33
CA LYS A 768 -1.17 8.61 -2.31
C LYS A 768 -0.59 8.47 -0.90
N GLN A 769 0.31 7.52 -0.67
CA GLN A 769 1.01 7.37 0.61
C GLN A 769 1.93 8.57 0.90
N ASN A 770 2.56 9.17 -0.12
CA ASN A 770 3.44 10.35 0.06
C ASN A 770 2.65 11.57 0.56
N VAL A 771 1.49 11.87 -0.04
CA VAL A 771 0.59 12.93 0.43
C VAL A 771 0.01 12.62 1.81
N TYR A 772 -0.30 11.35 2.11
CA TYR A 772 -0.74 10.92 3.43
C TYR A 772 0.34 11.14 4.50
N ASN A 773 1.59 10.75 4.24
CA ASN A 773 2.70 10.91 5.17
C ASN A 773 3.02 12.40 5.41
N ALA A 774 3.05 13.22 4.35
CA ALA A 774 3.20 14.67 4.46
C ALA A 774 2.07 15.33 5.28
N LYS A 775 0.84 14.82 5.19
CA LYS A 775 -0.29 15.27 6.03
C LYS A 775 -0.11 14.86 7.49
N GLN A 776 0.43 13.68 7.78
CA GLN A 776 0.71 13.25 9.16
C GLN A 776 1.85 14.06 9.79
N GLU A 777 2.92 14.38 9.04
CA GLU A 777 3.97 15.29 9.51
C GLU A 777 3.43 16.70 9.83
N LEU A 778 2.52 17.23 8.99
CA LEU A 778 1.89 18.53 9.21
C LEU A 778 0.95 18.55 10.43
N LEU A 779 0.38 17.40 10.79
CA LEU A 779 -0.41 17.24 12.02
C LEU A 779 0.51 17.09 13.25
N ALA A 780 1.58 16.30 13.15
CA ALA A 780 2.52 16.06 14.24
C ALA A 780 3.40 17.28 14.61
N SER A 781 3.62 18.21 13.67
CA SER A 781 4.37 19.46 13.87
C SER A 781 3.55 20.60 14.49
N GLN A 782 2.22 20.44 14.63
CA GLN A 782 1.40 21.41 15.35
C GLN A 782 1.49 21.18 16.87
N PRO A 783 1.62 22.26 17.69
CA PRO A 783 1.60 22.12 19.14
C PRO A 783 0.25 21.55 19.60
N PRO A 784 0.21 20.66 20.61
CA PRO A 784 -1.03 20.01 21.03
C PRO A 784 -2.07 21.05 21.44
N VAL A 785 -3.17 21.10 20.70
CA VAL A 785 -4.29 21.99 20.96
C VAL A 785 -4.85 21.61 22.34
N LYS A 786 -4.77 22.54 23.30
CA LYS A 786 -5.54 22.41 24.53
C LYS A 786 -7.01 22.56 24.17
N GLU A 787 -7.72 21.44 24.16
CA GLU A 787 -9.18 21.44 24.13
C GLU A 787 -9.68 22.39 25.22
N ARG A 788 -10.42 23.42 24.80
CA ARG A 788 -11.21 24.22 25.73
C ARG A 788 -12.46 23.42 26.03
N GLU A 789 -12.57 22.96 27.27
CA GLU A 789 -13.85 22.51 27.83
C GLU A 789 -14.82 23.70 27.81
N GLU A 790 -15.65 23.82 26.78
CA GLU A 790 -16.81 24.70 26.81
C GLU A 790 -17.87 24.07 27.71
N ALA A 791 -17.91 24.57 28.95
CA ALA A 791 -18.66 23.99 30.04
C ALA A 791 -20.18 24.20 29.91
N GLY A 792 -20.81 23.31 29.12
CA GLY A 792 -22.11 22.69 29.39
C GLY A 792 -23.38 23.55 29.47
N ASP A 793 -24.43 23.06 28.81
CA ASP A 793 -25.70 22.87 29.50
C ASP A 793 -26.33 21.53 29.05
N HIS A 794 -26.96 20.79 29.97
CA HIS A 794 -27.13 19.33 29.79
C HIS A 794 -28.37 18.76 30.52
N PHE A 795 -29.48 18.59 29.78
CA PHE A 795 -30.71 17.85 30.12
C PHE A 795 -31.50 17.64 28.81
N ASP A 796 -32.27 16.57 28.53
CA ASP A 796 -32.40 15.22 29.11
C ASP A 796 -33.19 14.40 28.05
N THR A 797 -32.80 13.21 27.58
CA THR A 797 -33.17 11.91 28.19
C THR A 797 -32.69 10.74 27.30
N SER A 798 -32.58 9.55 27.87
CA SER A 798 -32.30 8.26 27.20
C SER A 798 -33.64 7.47 26.98
N PRO A 799 -33.77 6.25 26.37
CA PRO A 799 -32.82 5.11 26.42
C PRO A 799 -32.78 4.08 25.24
N SER A 800 -31.94 3.04 25.43
CA SER A 800 -31.98 1.68 24.83
C SER A 800 -31.43 1.50 23.39
N LYS A 801 -30.86 0.35 22.99
CA LYS A 801 -30.88 -1.03 23.56
C LYS A 801 -29.51 -1.76 23.57
N GLU A 802 -29.35 -2.55 24.63
CA GLU A 802 -28.87 -3.96 24.68
C GLU A 802 -28.10 -4.56 23.50
N THR A 803 -26.94 -5.19 23.79
CA THR A 803 -26.70 -6.56 23.30
C THR A 803 -25.80 -7.38 24.23
N THR A 804 -26.26 -8.57 24.57
CA THR A 804 -25.69 -9.53 25.53
C THR A 804 -24.32 -10.11 25.14
N ARG A 805 -23.46 -10.36 26.14
CA ARG A 805 -22.44 -11.44 26.10
C ARG A 805 -22.90 -12.62 26.98
N PRO A 806 -22.68 -13.89 26.58
CA PRO A 806 -22.87 -15.04 27.46
C PRO A 806 -21.68 -15.24 28.42
N GLU A 807 -21.95 -15.85 29.58
CA GLU A 807 -20.96 -16.19 30.62
C GLU A 807 -20.19 -17.48 30.26
N SER A 808 -19.02 -17.78 30.84
CA SER A 808 -18.89 -18.47 32.14
C SER A 808 -17.45 -19.07 32.29
N PRO A 809 -17.05 -19.73 33.40
CA PRO A 809 -17.16 -19.25 34.79
C PRO A 809 -15.90 -19.48 35.68
N GLY A 810 -15.53 -18.47 36.49
CA GLY A 810 -15.38 -18.62 37.95
C GLY A 810 -14.08 -19.10 38.64
N LYS A 811 -13.74 -18.38 39.72
CA LYS A 811 -13.03 -18.81 40.97
C LYS A 811 -11.49 -19.00 40.88
N THR A 812 -10.66 -18.63 41.88
CA THR A 812 -10.88 -17.96 43.19
C THR A 812 -9.58 -17.34 43.75
N LEU A 813 -9.68 -16.17 44.43
CA LEU A 813 -9.06 -15.68 45.70
C LEU A 813 -7.66 -16.16 46.20
N PRO A 814 -6.95 -15.42 47.09
CA PRO A 814 -7.26 -14.13 47.75
C PRO A 814 -6.14 -13.06 47.70
N GLU A 815 -6.38 -11.89 48.33
CA GLU A 815 -5.36 -10.90 48.73
C GLU A 815 -4.47 -11.39 49.90
N ILE A 816 -3.33 -10.72 50.12
CA ILE A 816 -2.94 -10.19 51.45
C ILE A 816 -1.91 -9.06 51.33
N LYS A 817 -1.93 -8.13 52.30
CA LYS A 817 -1.22 -6.84 52.32
C LYS A 817 0.25 -6.96 52.74
N GLN A 818 1.08 -6.03 52.27
CA GLN A 818 2.02 -5.29 53.15
C GLN A 818 2.41 -3.93 52.56
N THR A 819 2.84 -3.01 53.43
CA THR A 819 3.21 -1.62 53.11
C THR A 819 4.63 -1.32 53.66
N PRO A 820 5.20 -0.09 53.70
CA PRO A 820 6.54 0.12 53.13
C PRO A 820 7.66 0.29 54.18
N ALA A 821 8.92 0.12 53.75
CA ALA A 821 10.09 0.51 54.51
C ALA A 821 11.26 0.95 53.61
N THR A 822 11.73 2.18 53.78
CA THR A 822 13.10 2.62 53.45
C THR A 822 13.93 2.54 54.73
N PRO A 823 15.21 2.14 54.67
CA PRO A 823 16.32 3.13 54.58
C PRO A 823 17.53 2.61 53.75
N ALA A 824 18.62 3.33 53.50
CA ALA A 824 18.87 4.79 53.34
C ALA A 824 20.28 4.99 52.73
N ALA A 825 20.54 6.14 52.11
CA ALA A 825 21.89 6.64 51.79
C ALA A 825 21.94 8.18 51.99
N PRO A 826 23.10 8.79 52.31
CA PRO A 826 23.16 10.10 52.99
C PRO A 826 23.26 11.32 52.04
N SER A 827 23.34 12.53 52.63
CA SER A 827 23.17 13.82 51.94
C SER A 827 24.08 14.97 52.46
N THR A 828 24.20 16.05 51.64
CA THR A 828 24.91 17.33 51.92
C THR A 828 26.46 17.23 51.93
N SER A 829 27.30 18.28 51.77
CA SER A 829 27.19 19.77 51.72
C SER A 829 28.50 20.36 51.09
N LYS A 830 28.71 21.62 50.64
CA LYS A 830 27.90 22.87 50.48
C LYS A 830 28.71 23.96 49.69
N THR A 831 28.01 24.87 48.99
CA THR A 831 28.24 26.34 48.83
C THR A 831 29.63 26.93 48.48
N GLN A 832 29.72 27.69 47.37
CA GLN A 832 30.18 29.11 47.35
C GLN A 832 29.81 29.86 46.04
N ALA A 833 29.94 31.20 46.02
CA ALA A 833 29.57 32.13 44.92
C ALA A 833 30.53 33.34 44.89
N PRO A 834 30.42 34.29 43.92
CA PRO A 834 29.62 35.50 44.19
C PRO A 834 28.95 36.18 42.96
N ALA A 835 28.13 37.21 43.24
CA ALA A 835 27.45 38.10 42.27
C ALA A 835 28.37 39.27 41.80
N SER A 836 28.00 40.25 40.95
CA SER A 836 26.71 40.93 40.71
C SER A 836 26.79 41.81 39.43
N ARG A 837 25.69 42.21 38.76
CA ARG A 837 24.83 43.42 38.95
C ARG A 837 23.98 43.58 37.66
N LYS A 838 22.85 44.31 37.54
CA LYS A 838 22.01 45.22 38.37
C LYS A 838 20.51 44.86 38.15
N MET A 839 19.59 45.51 38.86
CA MET A 839 18.14 45.50 38.53
C MET A 839 17.75 46.61 37.52
N SER A 840 16.58 46.45 36.87
CA SER A 840 15.88 47.52 36.14
C SER A 840 14.40 47.60 36.59
N LEU A 841 13.86 48.83 36.70
CA LEU A 841 12.48 49.05 37.16
C LEU A 841 12.00 50.47 36.75
N GLY A 842 10.89 50.56 36.02
CA GLY A 842 10.02 51.76 35.99
C GLY A 842 10.07 52.72 34.78
N LYS A 843 8.93 52.74 34.06
CA LYS A 843 8.24 53.90 33.43
C LYS A 843 8.85 54.64 32.21
N LYS A 844 7.97 54.89 31.20
CA LYS A 844 8.10 55.94 30.16
C LYS A 844 7.77 57.33 30.76
N PRO A 845 8.19 58.47 30.16
CA PRO A 845 7.37 59.13 29.11
C PRO A 845 8.15 59.93 28.01
N VAL A 846 7.40 60.37 26.97
CA VAL A 846 7.52 61.60 26.09
C VAL A 846 8.86 62.39 26.16
N GLY A 847 9.62 62.69 25.09
CA GLY A 847 9.29 63.31 23.77
C GLY A 847 9.73 64.81 23.75
N PRO A 848 9.72 65.61 22.64
CA PRO A 848 9.72 65.31 21.20
C PRO A 848 10.74 66.15 20.33
N GLY A 849 11.03 65.70 19.10
CA GLY A 849 11.19 66.53 17.87
C GLY A 849 12.38 67.49 17.63
N SER A 850 12.96 67.43 16.41
CA SER A 850 13.40 68.60 15.61
C SER A 850 13.55 68.21 14.12
N MET A 851 13.55 69.17 13.19
CA MET A 851 13.55 68.93 11.73
C MET A 851 14.83 69.42 11.00
N GLY A 852 15.13 68.77 9.88
CA GLY A 852 15.75 69.38 8.70
C GLY A 852 17.28 69.33 8.61
N SER A 853 17.90 69.58 7.44
CA SER A 853 17.38 69.69 6.05
C SER A 853 18.57 69.84 5.09
N ARG A 854 18.42 69.36 3.82
CA ARG A 854 19.30 69.45 2.62
C ARG A 854 20.00 68.13 2.24
N THR A 855 19.77 67.46 1.10
CA THR A 855 19.53 67.80 -0.34
C THR A 855 20.79 67.97 -1.20
N SER A 856 20.70 67.51 -2.45
CA SER A 856 21.66 67.69 -3.58
C SER A 856 22.92 66.81 -3.52
N SER A 857 23.46 66.26 -4.62
CA SER A 857 22.98 66.26 -6.03
C SER A 857 23.67 65.18 -6.89
N LYS A 858 23.18 65.04 -8.14
CA LYS A 858 23.71 64.28 -9.30
C LYS A 858 23.17 62.85 -9.43
N ASP A 859 22.42 62.47 -10.47
CA ASP A 859 22.50 62.74 -11.94
C ASP A 859 23.71 62.00 -12.55
N ASN A 860 23.69 61.31 -13.70
CA ASN A 860 22.81 61.26 -14.89
C ASN A 860 23.15 59.96 -15.71
N VAL A 861 22.43 59.44 -16.74
CA VAL A 861 21.02 59.54 -17.22
C VAL A 861 20.80 58.61 -18.45
N ASN A 862 19.52 58.24 -18.73
CA ASN A 862 18.97 57.80 -20.05
C ASN A 862 19.45 56.48 -20.70
N SER A 863 18.68 55.80 -21.57
CA SER A 863 17.26 55.88 -22.02
C SER A 863 16.88 54.56 -22.75
N ASN A 864 15.64 54.25 -23.22
CA ASN A 864 14.49 55.12 -23.56
C ASN A 864 13.10 54.41 -23.51
N HIS A 865 12.04 55.22 -23.56
CA HIS A 865 10.60 54.88 -23.65
C HIS A 865 10.12 54.86 -25.14
N PRO A 866 8.81 54.81 -25.54
CA PRO A 866 7.50 54.80 -24.82
C PRO A 866 6.55 53.64 -25.25
N GLY A 867 5.25 53.51 -24.89
CA GLY A 867 4.25 54.27 -24.11
C GLY A 867 3.00 53.37 -23.87
N SER A 868 1.80 53.79 -23.43
CA SER A 868 1.22 55.12 -23.14
C SER A 868 0.00 55.04 -22.17
N ARG A 869 -0.49 56.20 -21.71
CA ARG A 869 -1.67 56.46 -20.84
C ARG A 869 -2.92 56.82 -21.71
N PRO A 870 -4.18 56.98 -21.22
CA PRO A 870 -4.61 57.58 -19.93
C PRO A 870 -5.73 56.82 -19.18
N SER A 871 -6.69 57.53 -18.53
CA SER A 871 -7.66 56.98 -17.54
C SER A 871 -8.81 57.97 -17.21
N SER A 872 -9.58 57.69 -16.13
CA SER A 872 -10.65 58.50 -15.49
C SER A 872 -12.09 58.24 -16.03
N ARG A 873 -13.20 58.56 -15.32
CA ARG A 873 -13.45 59.59 -14.28
C ARG A 873 -14.56 59.21 -13.27
N HIS A 874 -14.71 59.97 -12.18
CA HIS A 874 -15.55 59.65 -10.99
C HIS A 874 -17.06 59.98 -11.08
N ALA A 875 -17.88 59.31 -10.26
CA ALA A 875 -19.15 59.83 -9.72
C ALA A 875 -19.43 59.35 -8.27
N ARG A 876 -20.07 60.21 -7.47
CA ARG A 876 -20.20 60.24 -5.99
C ARG A 876 -21.16 59.20 -5.34
N SER A 877 -20.75 58.70 -4.15
CA SER A 877 -21.47 58.50 -2.83
C SER A 877 -23.01 58.46 -2.72
N PRO A 878 -23.63 57.83 -1.67
CA PRO A 878 -23.04 57.35 -0.41
C PRO A 878 -23.42 55.90 0.00
N VAL A 879 -22.95 55.46 1.18
CA VAL A 879 -23.10 54.11 1.77
C VAL A 879 -24.33 54.00 2.70
N PRO A 880 -25.06 52.86 2.66
CA PRO A 880 -25.55 52.18 3.85
C PRO A 880 -24.80 50.84 4.10
N THR A 881 -24.72 50.42 5.36
CA THR A 881 -23.79 49.39 5.86
C THR A 881 -24.09 47.97 5.35
N PRO A 882 -23.08 47.22 4.83
CA PRO A 882 -23.10 45.76 4.78
C PRO A 882 -22.90 45.14 6.17
N LEU A 883 -23.29 43.87 6.34
CA LEU A 883 -23.11 43.12 7.58
C LEU A 883 -21.64 42.74 7.83
N GLN A 884 -21.36 42.23 9.03
CA GLN A 884 -20.10 41.59 9.37
C GLN A 884 -19.82 40.46 8.37
N THR A 885 -18.69 40.53 7.67
CA THR A 885 -18.07 39.35 7.07
C THR A 885 -17.58 38.44 8.19
N GLU A 886 -18.04 37.20 8.22
CA GLU A 886 -17.34 36.15 8.95
C GLU A 886 -15.93 36.03 8.36
N GLU A 887 -14.89 36.06 9.19
CA GLU A 887 -13.54 35.77 8.73
C GLU A 887 -13.47 34.27 8.42
N GLU A 888 -13.09 33.90 7.19
CA GLU A 888 -12.80 32.49 6.88
C GLU A 888 -11.79 31.95 7.91
N PRO A 889 -11.99 30.74 8.48
CA PRO A 889 -11.00 30.15 9.37
C PRO A 889 -9.67 30.02 8.61
N PRO A 890 -8.52 30.29 9.25
CA PRO A 890 -7.23 30.35 8.58
C PRO A 890 -6.98 29.05 7.83
N ARG A 891 -6.90 29.14 6.49
CA ARG A 891 -6.79 27.97 5.61
C ARG A 891 -5.58 27.14 6.02
N ILE A 892 -5.83 25.92 6.47
CA ILE A 892 -4.77 24.94 6.79
C ILE A 892 -3.89 24.82 5.53
N PRO A 893 -2.56 25.00 5.63
CA PRO A 893 -1.69 24.89 4.47
C PRO A 893 -1.87 23.50 3.87
N THR A 894 -2.10 23.42 2.55
CA THR A 894 -2.26 22.12 1.88
C THR A 894 -1.01 21.27 2.10
N PRO A 895 -1.13 20.00 2.53
CA PRO A 895 0.03 19.14 2.69
C PRO A 895 0.68 18.88 1.33
N VAL A 896 1.85 19.46 1.12
CA VAL A 896 2.72 19.22 -0.03
C VAL A 896 3.88 18.37 0.48
N PRO A 897 4.14 17.17 -0.11
CA PRO A 897 5.34 16.41 0.21
C PRO A 897 6.61 17.24 -0.06
N LYS A 898 7.60 17.13 0.84
CA LYS A 898 8.90 17.81 0.71
C LYS A 898 9.70 17.30 -0.48
N SER A 899 9.52 16.02 -0.79
CA SER A 899 10.27 15.23 -1.76
C SER A 899 9.32 14.38 -2.61
N SER A 900 9.77 14.02 -3.81
CA SER A 900 9.03 13.11 -4.69
C SER A 900 9.11 11.66 -4.18
N ILE A 901 8.23 10.79 -4.70
CA ILE A 901 8.33 9.34 -4.44
C ILE A 901 9.65 8.75 -4.95
N TYR A 902 10.19 9.29 -6.03
CA TYR A 902 11.42 8.79 -6.65
C TYR A 902 12.65 9.19 -5.85
N MET A 903 12.79 10.46 -5.43
CA MET A 903 13.92 10.90 -4.60
C MET A 903 13.97 10.15 -3.26
N ASN A 904 12.82 9.96 -2.61
CA ASN A 904 12.70 9.13 -1.40
C ASN A 904 13.18 7.68 -1.62
N ALA A 905 12.93 7.10 -2.80
CA ALA A 905 13.43 5.76 -3.14
C ALA A 905 14.93 5.79 -3.47
N VAL A 906 15.40 6.81 -4.18
CA VAL A 906 16.79 6.98 -4.61
C VAL A 906 17.75 7.11 -3.42
N GLU A 907 17.39 7.86 -2.38
CA GLU A 907 18.20 7.98 -1.16
C GLU A 907 18.49 6.61 -0.54
N TRP A 908 17.44 5.81 -0.33
CA TRP A 908 17.53 4.45 0.19
C TRP A 908 18.29 3.51 -0.76
N LEU A 909 18.08 3.64 -2.08
CA LEU A 909 18.79 2.83 -3.09
C LEU A 909 20.29 3.14 -3.15
N LEU A 910 20.71 4.38 -2.86
CA LEU A 910 22.12 4.75 -2.72
C LEU A 910 22.74 4.25 -1.41
N GLU A 911 21.98 4.19 -0.31
CA GLU A 911 22.45 3.51 0.91
C GLU A 911 22.60 1.99 0.67
N ALA A 912 21.60 1.37 0.03
CA ALA A 912 21.56 -0.05 -0.29
C ALA A 912 22.40 -0.49 -1.51
N LYS A 913 23.10 0.45 -2.16
CA LYS A 913 24.06 0.24 -3.27
C LYS A 913 23.45 -0.38 -4.53
N ALA A 914 22.14 -0.21 -4.74
CA ALA A 914 21.35 -0.83 -5.80
C ALA A 914 21.30 0.00 -7.11
N ALA A 915 22.48 0.29 -7.67
CA ALA A 915 22.69 1.28 -8.74
C ALA A 915 21.69 1.25 -9.92
N VAL A 916 21.31 0.07 -10.42
CA VAL A 916 20.40 -0.06 -11.58
C VAL A 916 19.00 0.48 -11.28
N PHE A 917 18.48 0.25 -10.06
CA PHE A 917 17.20 0.84 -9.64
C PHE A 917 17.34 2.33 -9.33
N THR A 918 18.52 2.77 -8.85
CA THR A 918 18.83 4.20 -8.67
C THR A 918 18.71 4.97 -9.99
N GLU A 919 19.27 4.44 -11.08
CA GLU A 919 19.19 5.05 -12.41
C GLU A 919 17.75 5.15 -12.94
N ARG A 920 16.96 4.07 -12.78
CA ARG A 920 15.53 4.08 -13.16
C ARG A 920 14.75 5.14 -12.39
N ALA A 921 14.96 5.23 -11.08
CA ALA A 921 14.25 6.19 -10.24
C ALA A 921 14.66 7.65 -10.54
N LEU A 922 15.95 7.92 -10.80
CA LEU A 922 16.40 9.24 -11.28
C LEU A 922 15.82 9.59 -12.67
N ALA A 923 15.69 8.62 -13.57
CA ALA A 923 15.04 8.84 -14.87
C ALA A 923 13.55 9.19 -14.73
N HIS A 924 12.82 8.53 -13.82
CA HIS A 924 11.42 8.88 -13.52
C HIS A 924 11.27 10.23 -12.81
N GLU A 925 12.25 10.67 -12.02
CA GLU A 925 12.23 12.02 -11.44
C GLU A 925 12.27 13.10 -12.53
N LEU A 926 13.14 12.98 -13.54
CA LEU A 926 13.20 13.91 -14.68
C LEU A 926 11.92 13.94 -15.55
N LEU A 927 11.08 12.90 -15.48
CA LEU A 927 9.81 12.80 -16.19
C LEU A 927 8.63 13.32 -15.35
N SER A 928 8.83 13.59 -14.07
CA SER A 928 7.79 14.01 -13.14
C SER A 928 7.40 15.48 -13.37
N PRO A 929 6.10 15.83 -13.49
CA PRO A 929 5.66 17.23 -13.66
C PRO A 929 6.04 18.18 -12.50
N SER A 930 6.45 17.64 -11.35
CA SER A 930 7.01 18.39 -10.22
C SER A 930 8.49 18.10 -9.95
N GLY A 931 9.09 17.11 -10.65
CA GLY A 931 10.50 16.74 -10.54
C GLY A 931 11.33 17.46 -11.59
N GLY A 932 11.86 18.63 -11.23
CA GLY A 932 12.96 19.22 -11.98
C GLY A 932 14.30 18.64 -11.50
N PRO A 933 15.39 18.78 -12.29
CA PRO A 933 16.73 18.56 -11.77
C PRO A 933 17.03 19.59 -10.67
N SER A 934 16.84 19.19 -9.41
CA SER A 934 17.17 19.97 -8.22
C SER A 934 18.66 19.86 -7.87
N ALA A 935 19.11 20.66 -6.90
CA ALA A 935 20.45 20.47 -6.32
C ALA A 935 20.60 19.05 -5.77
N ASP A 936 19.59 18.54 -5.05
CA ASP A 936 19.59 17.19 -4.47
C ASP A 936 19.63 16.10 -5.54
N TYR A 937 18.88 16.25 -6.64
CA TYR A 937 18.94 15.35 -7.81
C TYR A 937 20.37 15.29 -8.37
N HIS A 938 21.03 16.43 -8.53
CA HIS A 938 22.38 16.51 -9.07
C HIS A 938 23.46 15.97 -8.12
N ILE A 939 23.37 16.25 -6.81
CA ILE A 939 24.23 15.66 -5.77
C ILE A 939 24.09 14.13 -5.79
N THR A 940 22.86 13.65 -5.91
CA THR A 940 22.48 12.25 -5.89
C THR A 940 22.95 11.49 -7.15
N LEU A 941 22.82 12.12 -8.32
CA LEU A 941 23.42 11.64 -9.57
C LEU A 941 24.96 11.58 -9.48
N ALA A 942 25.59 12.56 -8.82
CA ALA A 942 27.03 12.54 -8.59
C ALA A 942 27.48 11.40 -7.65
N ARG A 943 26.74 11.15 -6.55
CA ARG A 943 26.97 9.98 -5.66
C ARG A 943 26.92 8.66 -6.44
N LEU A 944 25.98 8.53 -7.38
CA LEU A 944 25.84 7.37 -8.25
C LEU A 944 27.01 7.21 -9.22
N HIS A 945 27.42 8.29 -9.90
CA HIS A 945 28.61 8.30 -10.75
C HIS A 945 29.91 8.01 -9.96
N ILE A 946 30.05 8.51 -8.72
CA ILE A 946 31.18 8.18 -7.83
C ILE A 946 31.20 6.68 -7.53
N HIS A 947 30.06 6.07 -7.18
CA HIS A 947 29.98 4.61 -6.97
C HIS A 947 30.29 3.80 -8.25
N LYS A 948 30.00 4.33 -9.44
CA LYS A 948 30.42 3.75 -10.73
C LYS A 948 31.86 4.07 -11.16
N LYS A 949 32.60 4.89 -10.40
CA LYS A 949 33.92 5.46 -10.74
C LYS A 949 33.92 6.34 -12.01
N GLU A 950 32.77 6.89 -12.39
CA GLU A 950 32.54 7.77 -13.54
C GLU A 950 32.84 9.26 -13.21
N PHE A 951 34.06 9.52 -12.74
CA PHE A 951 34.46 10.82 -12.17
C PHE A 951 34.14 12.08 -13.03
N PRO A 952 34.23 12.07 -14.38
CA PRO A 952 33.83 13.23 -15.19
C PRO A 952 32.34 13.56 -15.10
N GLY A 953 31.47 12.54 -15.06
CA GLY A 953 30.02 12.71 -14.91
C GLY A 953 29.67 13.26 -13.53
N ALA A 954 30.30 12.72 -12.48
CA ALA A 954 30.16 13.25 -11.13
C ALA A 954 30.57 14.73 -11.02
N ARG A 955 31.67 15.14 -11.65
CA ARG A 955 32.15 16.54 -11.60
C ARG A 955 31.18 17.50 -12.29
N LEU A 956 30.60 17.10 -13.42
CA LEU A 956 29.57 17.89 -14.10
C LEU A 956 28.31 18.01 -13.23
N ALA A 957 27.80 16.90 -12.69
CA ALA A 957 26.61 16.93 -11.85
C ALA A 957 26.79 17.81 -10.59
N LEU A 958 27.94 17.75 -9.90
CA LEU A 958 28.21 18.62 -8.75
C LEU A 958 28.34 20.11 -9.12
N ASN A 959 28.87 20.43 -10.31
CA ASN A 959 28.93 21.80 -10.79
C ASN A 959 27.53 22.37 -11.13
N GLU A 960 26.60 21.54 -11.59
CA GLU A 960 25.19 21.94 -11.78
C GLU A 960 24.48 22.10 -10.42
N ALA A 961 24.69 21.18 -9.46
CA ALA A 961 24.18 21.34 -8.10
C ALA A 961 24.62 22.67 -7.46
N LEU A 962 25.91 23.01 -7.57
CA LEU A 962 26.48 24.24 -7.02
C LEU A 962 26.10 25.52 -7.78
N GLN A 963 25.51 25.41 -8.99
CA GLN A 963 24.87 26.53 -9.69
C GLN A 963 23.44 26.77 -9.17
N ILE A 964 22.74 25.72 -8.71
CA ILE A 964 21.39 25.81 -8.14
C ILE A 964 21.45 26.26 -6.67
N ASP A 965 22.31 25.63 -5.87
CA ASP A 965 22.55 25.95 -4.45
C ASP A 965 24.06 25.97 -4.16
N HIS A 966 24.61 27.16 -3.95
CA HIS A 966 26.04 27.37 -3.69
C HIS A 966 26.43 27.25 -2.20
N GLU A 967 25.46 27.10 -1.29
CA GLU A 967 25.66 26.94 0.16
C GLU A 967 25.45 25.49 0.63
N ASN A 968 24.96 24.60 -0.24
CA ASN A 968 24.75 23.19 0.05
C ASN A 968 26.04 22.49 0.57
N PRO A 969 26.09 22.03 1.84
CA PRO A 969 27.31 21.43 2.39
C PRO A 969 27.67 20.09 1.74
N ASP A 970 26.66 19.28 1.37
CA ASP A 970 26.90 17.96 0.78
C ASP A 970 27.42 18.06 -0.66
N ALA A 971 26.99 19.05 -1.45
CA ALA A 971 27.58 19.31 -2.77
C ALA A 971 29.08 19.64 -2.69
N TRP A 972 29.49 20.46 -1.70
CA TRP A 972 30.90 20.73 -1.44
C TRP A 972 31.64 19.50 -0.89
N ALA A 973 31.00 18.68 -0.06
CA ALA A 973 31.56 17.44 0.47
C ALA A 973 31.89 16.43 -0.63
N PHE A 974 30.93 16.13 -1.52
CA PHE A 974 31.12 15.20 -2.62
C PHE A 974 32.07 15.74 -3.69
N LEU A 975 32.18 17.06 -3.87
CA LEU A 975 33.22 17.66 -4.73
C LEU A 975 34.62 17.51 -4.12
N GLY A 976 34.76 17.69 -2.80
CA GLY A 976 35.99 17.42 -2.07
C GLY A 976 36.40 15.94 -2.18
N HIS A 977 35.45 15.03 -1.97
CA HIS A 977 35.67 13.59 -2.10
C HIS A 977 36.06 13.18 -3.53
N LEU A 978 35.38 13.73 -4.54
CA LEU A 978 35.69 13.48 -5.95
C LEU A 978 37.10 13.99 -6.33
N ASN A 979 37.50 15.14 -5.82
CA ASN A 979 38.84 15.69 -6.03
C ASN A 979 39.90 14.88 -5.27
N TYR A 980 39.60 14.37 -4.08
CA TYR A 980 40.47 13.45 -3.34
C TYR A 980 40.69 12.14 -4.12
N LEU A 981 39.62 11.50 -4.61
CA LEU A 981 39.70 10.31 -5.47
C LEU A 981 40.39 10.60 -6.83
N SER A 982 40.43 11.86 -7.26
CA SER A 982 41.18 12.30 -8.46
C SER A 982 42.67 12.57 -8.18
N GLY A 983 43.13 12.55 -6.92
CA GLY A 983 44.48 12.97 -6.52
C GLY A 983 44.68 14.48 -6.39
N ASN A 984 43.64 15.30 -6.56
CA ASN A 984 43.70 16.77 -6.47
C ASN A 984 43.57 17.24 -5.01
N LEU A 985 44.52 16.84 -4.15
CA LEU A 985 44.46 17.04 -2.70
C LEU A 985 44.26 18.51 -2.27
N GLN A 986 44.88 19.46 -2.96
CA GLN A 986 44.73 20.90 -2.68
C GLN A 986 43.30 21.41 -2.94
N GLU A 987 42.65 20.93 -4.01
CA GLU A 987 41.26 21.27 -4.31
C GLU A 987 40.29 20.55 -3.38
N ALA A 988 40.61 19.30 -3.00
CA ALA A 988 39.85 18.53 -2.01
C ALA A 988 39.83 19.23 -0.65
N LYS A 989 41.00 19.66 -0.14
CA LYS A 989 41.16 20.43 1.09
C LYS A 989 40.27 21.67 1.11
N GLY A 990 40.36 22.52 0.08
CA GLY A 990 39.54 23.73 -0.01
C GLY A 990 38.02 23.46 -0.05
N CYS A 991 37.58 22.33 -0.60
CA CYS A 991 36.19 21.92 -0.57
C CYS A 991 35.75 21.41 0.81
N TYR A 992 36.58 20.62 1.50
CA TYR A 992 36.31 20.13 2.85
C TYR A 992 36.30 21.27 3.89
N GLU A 993 37.29 22.16 3.86
CA GLU A 993 37.34 23.36 4.72
C GLU A 993 36.11 24.25 4.51
N ARG A 994 35.65 24.40 3.26
CA ARG A 994 34.42 25.13 2.93
C ARG A 994 33.17 24.42 3.45
N THR A 995 33.08 23.10 3.30
CA THR A 995 31.96 22.30 3.84
C THR A 995 31.83 22.50 5.35
N LEU A 996 32.94 22.40 6.08
CA LEU A 996 32.99 22.56 7.54
C LEU A 996 32.82 24.02 8.01
N SER A 997 32.72 24.99 7.09
CA SER A 997 32.43 26.40 7.41
C SER A 997 30.93 26.73 7.48
N PHE A 998 30.07 25.83 7.00
CA PHE A 998 28.61 26.00 7.04
C PHE A 998 28.02 25.59 8.40
N ILE A 999 26.79 26.04 8.68
CA ILE A 999 26.11 25.83 9.97
C ILE A 999 25.42 24.47 10.05
N GLY A 1000 25.14 23.82 8.92
CA GLY A 1000 24.57 22.47 8.86
C GLY A 1000 25.67 21.40 8.86
N ASP A 1001 25.53 20.39 9.72
CA ASP A 1001 26.35 19.17 9.65
C ASP A 1001 26.13 18.47 8.29
N PRO A 1002 27.18 18.25 7.47
CA PRO A 1002 27.05 17.47 6.23
C PRO A 1002 26.82 15.99 6.56
N SER A 1003 26.11 15.29 5.67
CA SER A 1003 25.72 13.87 5.83
C SER A 1003 26.89 12.96 6.22
N GLU A 1004 28.02 13.09 5.53
CA GLU A 1004 29.21 12.24 5.65
C GLU A 1004 30.35 12.87 6.47
N SER A 1005 30.03 13.68 7.50
CA SER A 1005 31.05 14.47 8.21
C SER A 1005 32.20 13.67 8.85
N HIS A 1006 32.04 12.39 9.21
CA HIS A 1006 33.15 11.58 9.74
C HIS A 1006 34.23 11.31 8.70
N SER A 1007 33.84 10.89 7.49
CA SER A 1007 34.79 10.64 6.40
C SER A 1007 35.46 11.94 5.94
N ILE A 1008 34.73 13.06 5.94
CA ILE A 1008 35.30 14.40 5.69
C ILE A 1008 36.40 14.75 6.69
N TYR A 1009 36.17 14.56 8.01
CA TYR A 1009 37.21 14.82 9.02
C TYR A 1009 38.45 13.95 8.81
N LEU A 1010 38.29 12.65 8.53
CA LEU A 1010 39.44 11.76 8.28
C LEU A 1010 40.24 12.18 7.04
N ARG A 1011 39.57 12.47 5.91
CA ARG A 1011 40.26 12.84 4.65
C ARG A 1011 40.90 14.23 4.73
N LEU A 1012 40.29 15.20 5.42
CA LEU A 1012 40.92 16.50 5.65
C LEU A 1012 42.13 16.39 6.60
N ALA A 1013 42.02 15.56 7.64
CA ALA A 1013 43.11 15.36 8.59
C ALA A 1013 44.30 14.60 7.98
N SER A 1014 44.09 13.66 7.04
CA SER A 1014 45.19 13.03 6.30
C SER A 1014 45.94 14.05 5.43
N ILE A 1015 45.22 14.92 4.70
CA ILE A 1015 45.86 15.99 3.92
C ILE A 1015 46.67 16.93 4.82
N TYR A 1016 46.19 17.26 6.03
CA TYR A 1016 46.98 18.04 6.99
C TYR A 1016 48.23 17.28 7.50
N LEU A 1017 48.24 15.94 7.60
CA LEU A 1017 49.46 15.18 7.90
C LEU A 1017 50.45 15.23 6.73
N GLU A 1018 49.97 14.98 5.51
CA GLU A 1018 50.78 14.98 4.28
C GLU A 1018 51.41 16.36 4.01
N GLU A 1019 50.71 17.45 4.33
CA GLU A 1019 51.23 18.83 4.28
C GLU A 1019 52.13 19.22 5.47
N GLY A 1020 52.35 18.34 6.45
CA GLY A 1020 53.14 18.62 7.66
C GLY A 1020 52.46 19.56 8.67
N GLN A 1021 51.15 19.81 8.54
CA GLN A 1021 50.36 20.69 9.41
C GLN A 1021 49.83 19.93 10.65
N PHE A 1022 50.75 19.26 11.36
CA PHE A 1022 50.46 18.28 12.41
C PHE A 1022 49.52 18.80 13.53
N LEU A 1023 49.58 20.10 13.88
CA LEU A 1023 48.67 20.70 14.87
C LEU A 1023 47.21 20.73 14.41
N GLU A 1024 46.94 21.00 13.13
CA GLU A 1024 45.58 21.02 12.58
C GLU A 1024 45.11 19.60 12.23
N ALA A 1025 46.02 18.72 11.82
CA ALA A 1025 45.76 17.28 11.71
C ALA A 1025 45.28 16.70 13.05
N LYS A 1026 46.04 16.91 14.15
CA LYS A 1026 45.69 16.46 15.50
C LYS A 1026 44.29 16.92 15.93
N LYS A 1027 43.96 18.21 15.71
CA LYS A 1027 42.63 18.75 16.03
C LYS A 1027 41.53 18.09 15.20
N THR A 1028 41.74 17.92 13.90
CA THR A 1028 40.74 17.38 12.97
C THR A 1028 40.51 15.88 13.19
N PHE A 1029 41.56 15.08 13.43
CA PHE A 1029 41.40 13.69 13.87
C PHE A 1029 40.66 13.61 15.22
N LEU A 1030 40.96 14.47 16.20
CA LEU A 1030 40.20 14.55 17.46
C LEU A 1030 38.74 15.00 17.28
N MET A 1031 38.33 15.56 16.13
CA MET A 1031 36.92 15.75 15.78
C MET A 1031 36.31 14.46 15.21
N ALA A 1032 37.03 13.72 14.36
CA ALA A 1032 36.64 12.39 13.91
C ALA A 1032 36.43 11.43 15.10
N CYS A 1033 37.40 11.33 16.03
CA CYS A 1033 37.30 10.48 17.23
C CYS A 1033 36.07 10.80 18.10
N LYS A 1034 35.65 12.08 18.16
CA LYS A 1034 34.45 12.51 18.90
C LYS A 1034 33.13 12.13 18.22
N LYS A 1035 33.13 11.95 16.89
CA LYS A 1035 31.94 11.53 16.11
C LYS A 1035 31.86 10.01 16.02
N SER A 1036 32.97 9.36 15.68
CA SER A 1036 33.13 7.90 15.73
C SER A 1036 34.61 7.53 15.83
N ALA A 1037 35.06 7.14 17.02
CA ALA A 1037 36.41 6.63 17.24
C ALA A 1037 36.66 5.31 16.50
N SER A 1038 37.62 5.33 15.56
CA SER A 1038 38.13 4.19 14.79
C SER A 1038 39.65 4.06 14.91
N CYS A 1039 40.21 2.92 14.48
CA CYS A 1039 41.66 2.72 14.41
C CYS A 1039 42.35 3.83 13.60
N VAL A 1040 41.85 4.12 12.39
CA VAL A 1040 42.41 5.16 11.51
C VAL A 1040 42.35 6.55 12.17
N SER A 1041 41.25 6.85 12.89
CA SER A 1041 41.13 8.13 13.59
C SER A 1041 42.18 8.31 14.69
N TRP A 1042 42.42 7.26 15.48
CA TRP A 1042 43.37 7.29 16.60
C TRP A 1042 44.83 7.15 16.14
N LEU A 1043 45.10 6.35 15.12
CA LEU A 1043 46.39 6.30 14.42
C LEU A 1043 46.76 7.69 13.88
N GLY A 1044 45.81 8.41 13.27
CA GLY A 1044 46.00 9.78 12.81
C GLY A 1044 46.37 10.77 13.93
N VAL A 1045 45.74 10.66 15.11
CA VAL A 1045 46.17 11.42 16.31
C VAL A 1045 47.57 11.00 16.75
N GLY A 1046 47.83 9.69 16.83
CA GLY A 1046 49.11 9.12 17.27
C GLY A 1046 50.29 9.58 16.42
N ILE A 1047 50.13 9.55 15.09
CA ILE A 1047 51.11 10.07 14.11
C ILE A 1047 51.29 11.57 14.30
N ALA A 1048 50.21 12.36 14.41
CA ALA A 1048 50.31 13.80 14.60
C ALA A 1048 51.09 14.16 15.88
N CYS A 1049 50.78 13.51 17.01
CA CYS A 1049 51.50 13.68 18.28
C CYS A 1049 52.98 13.25 18.16
N TYR A 1050 53.28 12.13 17.51
CA TYR A 1050 54.65 11.65 17.29
C TYR A 1050 55.49 12.65 16.48
N ARG A 1051 54.92 13.21 15.39
CA ARG A 1051 55.56 14.23 14.54
C ARG A 1051 55.72 15.58 15.26
N LEU A 1052 54.87 15.88 16.24
CA LEU A 1052 55.00 17.03 17.15
C LEU A 1052 56.01 16.81 18.30
N GLY A 1053 56.46 15.57 18.54
CA GLY A 1053 57.30 15.20 19.68
C GLY A 1053 56.54 14.98 21.00
N GLU A 1054 55.20 14.95 20.96
CA GLU A 1054 54.31 14.74 22.09
C GLU A 1054 54.18 13.23 22.38
N LEU A 1055 55.30 12.58 22.72
CA LEU A 1055 55.43 11.11 22.76
C LEU A 1055 54.43 10.40 23.67
N SER A 1056 54.01 10.99 24.80
CA SER A 1056 53.01 10.40 25.69
C SER A 1056 51.60 10.41 25.10
N GLU A 1057 51.17 11.55 24.53
CA GLU A 1057 49.87 11.64 23.85
C GLU A 1057 49.85 10.84 22.52
N SER A 1058 51.02 10.58 21.94
CA SER A 1058 51.19 9.64 20.83
C SER A 1058 50.97 8.19 21.30
N GLU A 1059 51.59 7.78 22.40
CA GLU A 1059 51.40 6.45 22.98
C GLU A 1059 49.96 6.19 23.40
N ASP A 1060 49.33 7.12 24.12
CA ASP A 1060 47.93 7.02 24.53
C ASP A 1060 47.03 6.78 23.30
N ALA A 1061 47.16 7.60 22.25
CA ALA A 1061 46.37 7.48 21.03
C ALA A 1061 46.65 6.20 20.23
N LEU A 1062 47.92 5.77 20.13
CA LEU A 1062 48.28 4.51 19.47
C LEU A 1062 47.82 3.29 20.25
N SER A 1063 47.73 3.38 21.59
CA SER A 1063 47.17 2.31 22.42
C SER A 1063 45.67 2.13 22.19
N GLU A 1064 44.91 3.23 22.09
CA GLU A 1064 43.48 3.21 21.70
C GLU A 1064 43.28 2.68 20.27
N ALA A 1065 44.16 3.03 19.32
CA ALA A 1065 44.14 2.44 17.98
C ALA A 1065 44.32 0.92 18.01
N ASN A 1066 45.30 0.42 18.77
CA ASN A 1066 45.60 -1.01 18.95
C ASN A 1066 44.45 -1.78 19.65
N ILE A 1067 43.76 -1.13 20.60
CA ILE A 1067 42.56 -1.67 21.25
C ILE A 1067 41.41 -1.88 20.24
N LEU A 1068 41.27 -0.99 19.24
CA LEU A 1068 40.24 -1.10 18.20
C LEU A 1068 40.63 -2.03 17.05
N ASN A 1069 41.89 -2.07 16.64
CA ASN A 1069 42.41 -3.02 15.64
C ASN A 1069 43.87 -3.41 15.91
N ASN A 1070 44.07 -4.53 16.59
CA ASN A 1070 45.40 -5.08 16.86
C ASN A 1070 46.08 -5.77 15.65
N THR A 1071 45.43 -5.80 14.49
CA THR A 1071 45.99 -6.34 13.24
C THR A 1071 46.57 -5.27 12.31
N ASP A 1072 46.52 -4.01 12.71
CA ASP A 1072 47.05 -2.87 11.96
C ASP A 1072 48.59 -2.78 12.06
N PRO A 1073 49.36 -2.98 10.97
CA PRO A 1073 50.81 -2.98 11.03
C PRO A 1073 51.40 -1.58 11.26
N GLU A 1074 50.71 -0.51 10.87
CA GLU A 1074 51.18 0.87 11.04
C GLU A 1074 51.12 1.28 12.51
N VAL A 1075 50.05 0.90 13.22
CA VAL A 1075 49.94 1.11 14.68
C VAL A 1075 51.12 0.46 15.41
N TRP A 1076 51.48 -0.78 15.07
CA TRP A 1076 52.64 -1.46 15.67
C TRP A 1076 53.98 -0.82 15.28
N ALA A 1077 54.11 -0.29 14.05
CA ALA A 1077 55.31 0.41 13.62
C ALA A 1077 55.50 1.75 14.37
N TYR A 1078 54.45 2.55 14.50
CA TYR A 1078 54.50 3.80 15.27
C TYR A 1078 54.66 3.57 16.78
N LEU A 1079 54.05 2.52 17.35
CA LEU A 1079 54.34 2.10 18.74
C LEU A 1079 55.82 1.73 18.92
N SER A 1080 56.42 1.02 17.96
CA SER A 1080 57.86 0.73 17.98
C SER A 1080 58.71 2.01 17.98
N LEU A 1081 58.41 2.97 17.11
CA LEU A 1081 59.08 4.27 17.04
C LEU A 1081 58.97 5.07 18.36
N VAL A 1082 57.81 5.04 19.02
CA VAL A 1082 57.62 5.68 20.33
C VAL A 1082 58.42 4.95 21.42
N CYS A 1083 58.43 3.61 21.44
CA CYS A 1083 59.24 2.82 22.38
C CYS A 1083 60.75 3.04 22.18
N LEU A 1084 61.23 3.16 20.94
CA LEU A 1084 62.62 3.50 20.62
C LEU A 1084 62.99 4.88 21.18
N LYS A 1085 62.17 5.91 20.93
CA LYS A 1085 62.41 7.28 21.43
C LYS A 1085 62.18 7.46 22.94
N THR A 1086 61.61 6.46 23.62
CA THR A 1086 61.42 6.44 25.09
C THR A 1086 62.33 5.41 25.79
N GLU A 1087 63.37 4.94 25.11
CA GLU A 1087 64.40 4.01 25.61
C GLU A 1087 63.90 2.62 26.04
N ARG A 1088 62.71 2.19 25.60
CA ARG A 1088 62.07 0.92 25.98
C ARG A 1088 62.39 -0.24 25.03
N GLN A 1089 63.63 -0.73 25.12
CA GLN A 1089 64.20 -1.77 24.26
C GLN A 1089 63.29 -3.00 24.03
N LEU A 1090 62.75 -3.61 25.10
CA LEU A 1090 61.97 -4.85 24.99
C LEU A 1090 60.60 -4.66 24.31
N GLU A 1091 59.99 -3.48 24.48
CA GLU A 1091 58.68 -3.16 23.92
C GLU A 1091 58.82 -2.75 22.44
N ALA A 1092 59.89 -2.01 22.10
CA ALA A 1092 60.25 -1.70 20.71
C ALA A 1092 60.50 -2.96 19.87
N GLU A 1093 61.31 -3.90 20.39
CA GLU A 1093 61.61 -5.15 19.68
C GLU A 1093 60.36 -6.02 19.46
N GLN A 1094 59.44 -6.04 20.43
CA GLN A 1094 58.15 -6.73 20.30
C GLN A 1094 57.26 -6.05 19.27
N ALA A 1095 57.03 -4.74 19.38
CA ALA A 1095 56.18 -3.98 18.45
C ALA A 1095 56.69 -4.09 17.00
N TYR A 1096 58.00 -3.98 16.78
CA TYR A 1096 58.63 -4.19 15.47
C TYR A 1096 58.37 -5.60 14.91
N LYS A 1097 58.50 -6.66 15.73
CA LYS A 1097 58.18 -8.03 15.32
C LYS A 1097 56.70 -8.21 14.95
N TYR A 1098 55.78 -7.53 15.62
CA TYR A 1098 54.36 -7.54 15.26
C TYR A 1098 54.09 -6.78 13.93
N ALA A 1099 54.68 -5.61 13.73
CA ALA A 1099 54.56 -4.86 12.46
C ALA A 1099 55.04 -5.68 11.24
N LEU A 1100 56.20 -6.34 11.35
CA LEU A 1100 56.71 -7.23 10.29
C LEU A 1100 55.81 -8.46 10.07
N LYS A 1101 55.34 -9.08 11.15
CA LYS A 1101 54.45 -10.26 11.12
C LYS A 1101 53.08 -9.95 10.50
N LEU A 1102 52.61 -8.71 10.63
CA LEU A 1102 51.37 -8.21 10.04
C LEU A 1102 51.57 -7.60 8.65
N HIS A 1103 52.78 -7.72 8.08
CA HIS A 1103 53.14 -7.28 6.73
C HIS A 1103 52.93 -5.78 6.48
N LEU A 1104 53.59 -4.94 7.28
CA LEU A 1104 53.76 -3.50 6.98
C LEU A 1104 54.22 -3.30 5.53
N GLN A 1105 53.49 -2.49 4.76
CA GLN A 1105 53.79 -2.19 3.35
C GLN A 1105 54.40 -0.80 3.12
N ASP A 1106 54.34 0.09 4.13
CA ASP A 1106 54.95 1.42 4.06
C ASP A 1106 56.48 1.31 4.13
N GLU A 1107 57.14 1.42 2.97
CA GLU A 1107 58.60 1.39 2.86
C GLU A 1107 59.25 2.62 3.52
N ASP A 1108 58.63 3.80 3.49
CA ASP A 1108 59.18 5.02 4.09
C ASP A 1108 59.14 4.96 5.62
N LEU A 1109 58.05 4.44 6.20
CA LEU A 1109 57.95 4.19 7.63
C LEU A 1109 58.90 3.07 8.09
N LEU A 1110 59.09 2.02 7.29
CA LEU A 1110 60.07 0.97 7.57
C LEU A 1110 61.51 1.52 7.53
N ASN A 1111 61.82 2.39 6.57
CA ASN A 1111 63.10 3.09 6.48
C ASN A 1111 63.33 4.02 7.68
N GLU A 1112 62.33 4.79 8.13
CA GLU A 1112 62.44 5.58 9.37
C GLU A 1112 62.72 4.68 10.58
N LEU A 1113 62.00 3.56 10.71
CA LEU A 1113 62.15 2.62 11.81
C LEU A 1113 63.56 2.02 11.84
N HIS A 1114 64.11 1.62 10.69
CA HIS A 1114 65.50 1.17 10.56
C HIS A 1114 66.52 2.27 10.86
N GLN A 1115 66.27 3.52 10.47
CA GLN A 1115 67.14 4.65 10.81
C GLN A 1115 67.16 4.90 12.33
N VAL A 1116 65.99 4.98 12.97
CA VAL A 1116 65.89 5.21 14.42
C VAL A 1116 66.50 4.04 15.21
N GLN A 1117 66.34 2.79 14.76
CA GLN A 1117 67.05 1.63 15.35
C GLN A 1117 68.58 1.76 15.25
N GLN A 1118 69.12 2.32 14.15
CA GLN A 1118 70.57 2.55 14.00
C GLN A 1118 71.07 3.74 14.84
N GLU A 1119 70.28 4.81 14.97
CA GLU A 1119 70.61 5.98 15.79
C GLU A 1119 70.59 5.66 17.30
N VAL A 1120 69.64 4.84 17.75
CA VAL A 1120 69.43 4.46 19.15
C VAL A 1120 70.23 3.21 19.54
N GLY A 1121 70.58 2.35 18.57
CA GLY A 1121 71.48 1.20 18.75
C GLY A 1121 70.83 -0.07 19.31
N PHE A 1122 69.50 -0.18 19.29
CA PHE A 1122 68.77 -1.40 19.66
C PHE A 1122 67.39 -1.48 18.97
N GLY A 1123 66.70 -2.62 19.16
CA GLY A 1123 65.30 -2.82 18.76
C GLY A 1123 65.12 -3.53 17.41
N ASN A 1124 66.17 -3.59 16.59
CA ASN A 1124 66.28 -4.59 15.53
C ASN A 1124 66.80 -5.90 16.15
N PRO A 1125 66.09 -7.05 16.06
CA PRO A 1125 66.56 -8.34 16.57
C PRO A 1125 67.73 -8.96 15.77
N GLU A 1126 68.23 -8.30 14.72
CA GLU A 1126 69.44 -8.69 13.97
C GLU A 1126 70.72 -7.91 14.39
N LEU A 1127 70.61 -6.96 15.34
CA LEU A 1127 71.73 -6.18 15.90
C LEU A 1127 72.05 -6.58 17.35
#